data_AF-A0A640KF96-F1
#
_entry.id   AF-A0A640KF96-F1
#
_cell.length_a   1.000
_cell.length_b   1.000
_cell.length_c   1.000
_cell.angle_alpha   90.00
_cell.angle_beta   90.00
_cell.angle_gamma   90.00
#
_symmetry.space_group_name_H-M   'P 1'
#
loop_
_entity.id
_entity.type
_entity.pdbx_description
1 polymer ?
#
loop_
_entity_poly.entity_id
_entity_poly.type
_entity_poly.pdbx_seq_one_letter_code
_entity_poly.pdbx_strand_id
1 'polypeptide(L)'
;MAYGVPEPVDQHLAELAKDVYRITGDIGGPFRKSEYTMVLQQFDMLMATSALEEVAAMAVECRKEMRELDLLGRSLNVLGPNFLTWRLTTPQGRAIGVNGNYSLPKPSTVSDDTYQLYLLEQRIEDAWGQVLMASMRQMPDEQEHHEEIVNDFERLFERCSDYLRAMLQDTISAVHLLDVTVMDASELSTQYVVGAALMKHPPPDVAALVKFIEYLKQRSIPLPLAAAEQLERIYLRFMKGKAAVDVFESVTAAGVIPLSVRPFAMLFNNLTDANTVLDAYDLMLDYGIAPEESTLRILCKQSRMEYAKLHFTTVLKSMASTTQSQLQSHSPSPPPRSPLTSGGTGVATAHTSAAATPASIISTASRRRDERSYFAQRIEELAERKPKASLLEAMKVLHRAEVEGTSLQGDTYIMSALLRHYCRSTTPRHYLVLPFGESLAYRPGPVSDDARPTSNMEAGSNAKVHPMGHTFDLRLDPTNEELLEGEGKSTISEELEVQPSASARPRGGDAEPEKGRRPRPRPRDPYFADSAEEGAYILEVLKSYGSYPDNSVMQALSAQYEGQVPHMEIVASAADAFFDGCMASQGTMCPVDCRFLHALGYYYIDNRWRDRAHLLVRRVLEMFYAYQVTFHAELSGTEKWFSYFAVIVGTKTGPLDLGVGLFAASLALSDKTVNPKVATKLTAKRDSAEHVVEVIAEMEKCGWDYHRILCSDALMLEPHERANAENGEFPAGSRDHHHGRGANGSRAAGAVSSSATAAGEEHLGKESIYTSAGQGPSSYTNSHLVSARPSLVTYMYVALRDLGVDKKTADWLRDKLKAARQEAVSSKRAR
;
A
#
# COMPACT_ATOMS: atom_id res chain seq x y z
N MET A 1 6.44 20.13 -1.81
CA MET A 1 6.00 21.20 -2.71
C MET A 1 5.60 22.38 -1.85
N ALA A 2 6.27 23.53 -1.99
CA ALA A 2 6.00 24.71 -1.17
C ALA A 2 4.86 25.51 -1.80
N TYR A 3 3.70 25.58 -1.13
CA TYR A 3 2.73 26.64 -1.39
C TYR A 3 3.02 27.75 -0.39
N GLY A 4 3.78 28.74 -0.85
CA GLY A 4 3.89 30.02 -0.18
C GLY A 4 2.52 30.69 -0.12
N VAL A 5 2.40 31.70 0.74
CA VAL A 5 1.39 32.75 0.57
C VAL A 5 1.25 33.02 -0.93
N PRO A 6 0.03 33.03 -1.52
CA PRO A 6 -0.10 33.31 -2.95
C PRO A 6 0.63 34.62 -3.20
N GLU A 7 1.76 34.59 -3.92
CA GLU A 7 2.39 35.83 -4.33
C GLU A 7 1.33 36.58 -5.12
N PRO A 8 0.93 37.80 -4.71
CA PRO A 8 0.07 38.60 -5.55
C PRO A 8 0.77 38.75 -6.89
N VAL A 9 0.07 38.37 -7.96
CA VAL A 9 0.58 38.51 -9.32
C VAL A 9 0.75 40.00 -9.65
N ASP A 10 -0.02 40.85 -8.95
CA ASP A 10 0.13 42.30 -8.94
C ASP A 10 1.08 42.80 -7.84
N GLN A 11 2.21 43.37 -8.27
CA GLN A 11 3.22 43.97 -7.40
C GLN A 11 2.65 45.12 -6.55
N HIS A 12 1.61 45.80 -7.04
CA HIS A 12 0.93 46.88 -6.33
C HIS A 12 0.12 46.35 -5.13
N LEU A 13 -0.63 45.26 -5.30
CA LEU A 13 -1.38 44.63 -4.21
C LEU A 13 -0.44 44.06 -3.13
N ALA A 14 0.77 43.63 -3.51
CA ALA A 14 1.81 43.20 -2.58
C ALA A 14 2.30 44.32 -1.66
N GLU A 15 2.44 45.53 -2.21
CA GLU A 15 2.87 46.72 -1.47
C GLU A 15 1.74 47.19 -0.55
N LEU A 16 0.52 47.27 -1.06
CA LEU A 16 -0.70 47.54 -0.27
C LEU A 16 -0.85 46.56 0.90
N ALA A 17 -0.67 45.27 0.65
CA ALA A 17 -0.72 44.26 1.69
C ALA A 17 0.31 44.55 2.79
N LYS A 18 1.58 44.80 2.44
CA LYS A 18 2.64 45.11 3.41
C LYS A 18 2.30 46.33 4.26
N ASP A 19 1.74 47.37 3.66
CA ASP A 19 1.33 48.58 4.37
C ASP A 19 0.18 48.29 5.34
N VAL A 20 -0.85 47.56 4.91
CA VAL A 20 -1.94 47.10 5.79
C VAL A 20 -1.39 46.21 6.91
N TYR A 21 -0.47 45.28 6.63
CA TYR A 21 0.16 44.42 7.63
C TYR A 21 0.92 45.23 8.69
N ARG A 22 1.63 46.29 8.27
CA ARG A 22 2.36 47.19 9.17
C ARG A 22 1.40 47.95 10.08
N ILE A 23 0.30 48.46 9.54
CA ILE A 23 -0.66 49.28 10.28
C ILE A 23 -1.49 48.42 11.24
N THR A 24 -2.02 47.30 10.76
CA THR A 24 -2.88 46.41 11.56
C THR A 24 -2.11 45.51 12.52
N GLY A 25 -0.83 45.21 12.23
CA GLY A 25 0.00 44.31 13.03
C GLY A 25 0.32 44.83 14.44
N ASP A 26 0.42 46.14 14.61
CA ASP A 26 0.75 46.80 15.89
C ASP A 26 -0.47 47.11 16.78
N ILE A 27 -1.69 46.90 16.28
CA ILE A 27 -2.92 47.24 17.03
C ILE A 27 -3.13 46.30 18.21
N GLY A 28 -2.75 45.02 18.12
CA GLY A 28 -2.96 44.03 19.17
C GLY A 28 -1.99 44.08 20.36
N GLY A 29 -0.83 44.74 20.22
CA GLY A 29 0.20 44.87 21.27
C GLY A 29 -0.19 45.81 22.43
N PRO A 30 -0.69 47.03 22.15
CA PRO A 30 -1.14 48.03 23.13
C PRO A 30 -2.31 47.58 24.01
N PHE A 31 -3.17 46.66 23.54
CA PHE A 31 -4.25 46.06 24.34
C PHE A 31 -3.79 45.39 25.64
N ARG A 32 -2.52 44.95 25.70
CA ARG A 32 -1.96 44.32 26.91
C ARG A 32 -1.43 45.32 27.95
N LYS A 33 -1.29 46.60 27.59
CA LYS A 33 -0.60 47.61 28.40
C LYS A 33 -1.47 48.77 28.88
N SER A 34 -2.78 48.79 28.56
CA SER A 34 -3.70 49.86 29.00
C SER A 34 -3.24 51.27 28.60
N GLU A 35 -2.68 51.43 27.40
CA GLU A 35 -2.16 52.70 26.87
C GLU A 35 -3.19 53.35 25.93
N TYR A 36 -4.16 54.08 26.51
CA TYR A 36 -5.36 54.64 25.86
C TYR A 36 -5.10 55.58 24.68
N THR A 37 -4.22 56.57 24.85
CA THR A 37 -3.94 57.58 23.81
C THR A 37 -3.39 56.96 22.54
N MET A 38 -2.71 55.81 22.63
CA MET A 38 -2.17 55.11 21.48
C MET A 38 -3.25 54.42 20.64
N VAL A 39 -4.37 53.96 21.21
CA VAL A 39 -5.39 53.19 20.45
C VAL A 39 -6.24 54.10 19.57
N LEU A 40 -6.71 55.24 20.10
CA LEU A 40 -7.43 56.24 19.29
C LEU A 40 -6.51 56.90 18.28
N GLN A 41 -5.25 57.21 18.65
CA GLN A 41 -4.25 57.68 17.67
C GLN A 41 -3.95 56.65 16.59
N GLN A 42 -3.96 55.35 16.92
CA GLN A 42 -3.82 54.27 15.95
C GLN A 42 -5.04 54.14 15.04
N PHE A 43 -6.25 54.37 15.56
CA PHE A 43 -7.48 54.44 14.77
C PHE A 43 -7.48 55.65 13.82
N ASP A 44 -7.10 56.84 14.31
CA ASP A 44 -6.93 58.04 13.50
C ASP A 44 -5.85 57.85 12.44
N MET A 45 -4.74 57.19 12.78
CA MET A 45 -3.71 56.79 11.80
C MET A 45 -4.25 55.81 10.75
N LEU A 46 -5.06 54.84 11.17
CA LEU A 46 -5.72 53.88 10.28
C LEU A 46 -6.61 54.60 9.26
N MET A 47 -7.44 55.52 9.75
CA MET A 47 -8.35 56.34 8.94
C MET A 47 -7.60 57.33 8.04
N ALA A 48 -6.41 57.80 8.44
CA ALA A 48 -5.61 58.74 7.65
C ALA A 48 -4.76 58.08 6.55
N THR A 49 -4.80 56.75 6.40
CA THR A 49 -3.94 56.02 5.46
C THR A 49 -4.62 55.84 4.11
N SER A 50 -4.02 56.35 3.02
CA SER A 50 -4.51 56.19 1.65
C SER A 50 -4.57 54.72 1.19
N ALA A 51 -3.69 53.86 1.71
CA ALA A 51 -3.70 52.42 1.43
C ALA A 51 -5.03 51.74 1.82
N LEU A 52 -5.72 52.25 2.85
CA LEU A 52 -7.00 51.71 3.29
C LEU A 52 -8.13 52.07 2.30
N GLU A 53 -8.13 53.30 1.81
CA GLU A 53 -9.06 53.79 0.78
C GLU A 53 -8.87 53.03 -0.54
N GLU A 54 -7.62 52.77 -0.92
CA GLU A 54 -7.29 51.98 -2.11
C GLU A 54 -7.77 50.53 -1.98
N VAL A 55 -7.53 49.86 -0.84
CA VAL A 55 -8.06 48.51 -0.60
C VAL A 55 -9.59 48.49 -0.62
N ALA A 56 -10.24 49.47 0.00
CA ALA A 56 -11.69 49.55 0.03
C ALA A 56 -12.28 49.74 -1.37
N ALA A 57 -11.72 50.65 -2.18
CA ALA A 57 -12.16 50.86 -3.57
C ALA A 57 -12.04 49.57 -4.40
N MET A 58 -10.89 48.87 -4.31
CA MET A 58 -10.69 47.60 -5.01
C MET A 58 -11.63 46.49 -4.53
N ALA A 59 -11.92 46.42 -3.23
CA ALA A 59 -12.84 45.45 -2.64
C ALA A 59 -14.30 45.68 -3.08
N VAL A 60 -14.72 46.94 -3.22
CA VAL A 60 -16.06 47.29 -3.72
C VAL A 60 -16.21 46.85 -5.17
N GLU A 61 -15.20 47.06 -6.02
CA GLU A 61 -15.22 46.62 -7.42
C GLU A 61 -15.29 45.08 -7.54
N CYS A 62 -14.55 44.36 -6.71
CA CYS A 62 -14.47 42.89 -6.73
C CYS A 62 -15.56 42.19 -5.90
N ARG A 63 -16.54 42.93 -5.36
CA ARG A 63 -17.46 42.44 -4.32
C ARG A 63 -18.26 41.19 -4.71
N LYS A 64 -18.68 41.10 -5.97
CA LYS A 64 -19.47 39.96 -6.48
C LYS A 64 -18.68 38.65 -6.41
N GLU A 65 -17.40 38.67 -6.78
CA GLU A 65 -16.51 37.51 -6.70
C GLU A 65 -16.21 37.16 -5.23
N MET A 66 -16.00 38.16 -4.37
CA MET A 66 -15.75 37.94 -2.94
C MET A 66 -16.93 37.29 -2.20
N ARG A 67 -18.18 37.50 -2.65
CA ARG A 67 -19.35 36.79 -2.09
C ARG A 67 -19.28 35.28 -2.28
N GLU A 68 -18.58 34.79 -3.30
CA GLU A 68 -18.38 33.34 -3.48
C GLU A 68 -17.48 32.78 -2.37
N LEU A 69 -16.52 33.56 -1.87
CA LEU A 69 -15.68 33.20 -0.72
C LEU A 69 -16.49 33.15 0.58
N ASP A 70 -17.41 34.10 0.77
CA ASP A 70 -18.30 34.10 1.94
C ASP A 70 -19.25 32.90 1.96
N LEU A 71 -19.78 32.52 0.79
CA LEU A 71 -20.58 31.31 0.62
C LEU A 71 -19.76 30.03 0.89
N LEU A 72 -18.50 30.02 0.47
CA LEU A 72 -17.59 28.90 0.76
C LEU A 72 -17.30 28.79 2.25
N GLY A 73 -17.03 29.91 2.93
CA GLY A 73 -16.79 29.96 4.38
C GLY A 73 -17.93 29.32 5.18
N ARG A 74 -19.17 29.57 4.75
CA ARG A 74 -20.37 28.96 5.33
C ARG A 74 -20.45 27.44 5.14
N SER A 75 -19.95 26.92 4.02
CA SER A 75 -19.95 25.48 3.74
C SER A 75 -18.94 24.69 4.59
N LEU A 76 -17.90 25.36 5.11
CA LEU A 76 -16.79 24.77 5.86
C LEU A 76 -17.01 24.88 7.37
N ASN A 77 -18.03 24.18 7.87
CA ASN A 77 -18.30 24.09 9.31
C ASN A 77 -17.33 23.10 9.99
N VAL A 78 -16.40 23.60 10.81
CA VAL A 78 -15.39 22.78 11.51
C VAL A 78 -16.01 21.75 12.47
N LEU A 79 -17.19 22.04 13.03
CA LEU A 79 -17.91 21.12 13.91
C LEU A 79 -18.77 20.10 13.14
N GLY A 80 -18.82 20.23 11.81
CA GLY A 80 -19.59 19.35 10.93
C GLY A 80 -18.89 18.00 10.70
N PRO A 81 -19.65 16.90 10.56
CA PRO A 81 -19.08 15.56 10.37
C PRO A 81 -18.28 15.42 9.05
N ASN A 82 -18.54 16.29 8.08
CA ASN A 82 -17.91 16.26 6.76
C ASN A 82 -16.62 17.08 6.68
N PHE A 83 -16.35 17.95 7.67
CA PHE A 83 -15.18 18.83 7.62
C PHE A 83 -13.88 18.04 7.60
N LEU A 84 -13.79 17.02 8.45
CA LEU A 84 -12.59 16.19 8.52
C LEU A 84 -12.39 15.37 7.25
N THR A 85 -13.47 14.81 6.70
CA THR A 85 -13.42 14.13 5.40
C THR A 85 -12.93 15.08 4.31
N TRP A 86 -13.48 16.29 4.22
CA TRP A 86 -13.02 17.31 3.28
C TRP A 86 -11.54 17.68 3.50
N ARG A 87 -11.13 17.84 4.77
CA ARG A 87 -9.74 18.16 5.15
C ARG A 87 -8.76 17.11 4.62
N LEU A 88 -9.10 15.83 4.76
CA LEU A 88 -8.21 14.71 4.42
C LEU A 88 -8.24 14.34 2.94
N THR A 89 -9.35 14.61 2.24
CA THR A 89 -9.53 14.22 0.83
C THR A 89 -9.13 15.31 -0.17
N THR A 90 -9.09 16.58 0.24
CA THR A 90 -8.77 17.70 -0.67
C THR A 90 -7.36 18.24 -0.45
N PRO A 91 -6.64 18.64 -1.52
CA PRO A 91 -5.33 19.29 -1.38
C PRO A 91 -5.39 20.58 -0.55
N GLN A 92 -6.47 21.36 -0.67
CA GLN A 92 -6.66 22.58 0.11
C GLN A 92 -6.86 22.28 1.59
N GLY A 93 -7.65 21.26 1.92
CA GLY A 93 -7.86 20.80 3.29
C GLY A 93 -6.56 20.34 3.97
N ARG A 94 -5.72 19.58 3.25
CA ARG A 94 -4.42 19.10 3.74
C ARG A 94 -3.42 20.24 3.99
N ALA A 95 -3.58 21.39 3.33
CA ALA A 95 -2.71 22.54 3.51
C ALA A 95 -3.04 23.35 4.78
N ILE A 96 -4.18 23.10 5.44
CA ILE A 96 -4.56 23.80 6.66
C ILE A 96 -3.58 23.49 7.79
N GLY A 97 -2.99 24.54 8.35
CA GLY A 97 -2.14 24.44 9.54
C GLY A 97 -0.66 24.12 9.28
N VAL A 98 -0.22 23.96 8.02
CA VAL A 98 1.20 23.70 7.69
C VAL A 98 2.09 24.94 7.91
N ASN A 99 1.53 26.14 7.74
CA ASN A 99 2.25 27.42 7.91
C ASN A 99 1.49 28.43 8.80
N GLY A 100 0.47 27.98 9.54
CA GLY A 100 -0.48 28.89 10.20
C GLY A 100 -1.42 29.64 9.24
N ASN A 101 -1.48 29.23 7.96
CA ASN A 101 -2.49 29.71 7.02
C ASN A 101 -3.80 28.96 7.26
N TYR A 102 -4.73 29.61 7.94
CA TYR A 102 -6.14 29.19 8.08
C TYR A 102 -7.05 29.90 7.08
N SER A 103 -6.47 30.35 5.96
CA SER A 103 -7.19 31.10 4.95
C SER A 103 -8.11 30.16 4.17
N LEU A 104 -9.27 30.68 3.74
CA LEU A 104 -10.30 29.89 3.06
C LEU A 104 -9.75 29.27 1.76
N PRO A 105 -10.19 28.08 1.33
CA PRO A 105 -9.75 27.54 0.04
C PRO A 105 -10.12 28.52 -1.08
N LYS A 106 -9.18 28.88 -1.95
CA LYS A 106 -9.51 29.71 -3.12
C LYS A 106 -10.35 28.88 -4.12
N PRO A 107 -11.59 29.29 -4.47
CA PRO A 107 -12.35 28.69 -5.56
C PRO A 107 -11.64 28.92 -6.90
N SER A 108 -11.78 28.00 -7.85
CA SER A 108 -11.23 28.19 -9.21
C SER A 108 -11.88 29.35 -9.98
N THR A 109 -13.03 29.83 -9.51
CA THR A 109 -13.78 30.96 -10.07
C THR A 109 -13.29 32.32 -9.59
N VAL A 110 -12.48 32.36 -8.52
CA VAL A 110 -11.99 33.60 -7.91
C VAL A 110 -10.53 33.84 -8.28
N SER A 111 -10.23 35.07 -8.73
CA SER A 111 -8.86 35.50 -9.05
C SER A 111 -7.97 35.55 -7.81
N ASP A 112 -6.65 35.38 -7.99
CA ASP A 112 -5.67 35.46 -6.88
C ASP A 112 -5.70 36.84 -6.19
N ASP A 113 -5.85 37.91 -6.97
CA ASP A 113 -5.89 39.27 -6.45
C ASP A 113 -7.16 39.52 -5.63
N THR A 114 -8.33 39.04 -6.09
CA THR A 114 -9.58 39.12 -5.32
C THR A 114 -9.52 38.32 -4.03
N TYR A 115 -8.88 37.17 -4.05
CA TYR A 115 -8.69 36.36 -2.86
C TYR A 115 -7.75 37.05 -1.84
N GLN A 116 -6.70 37.72 -2.29
CA GLN A 116 -5.83 38.50 -1.42
C GLN A 116 -6.55 39.75 -0.86
N LEU A 117 -7.32 40.47 -1.68
CA LEU A 117 -8.17 41.57 -1.24
C LEU A 117 -9.16 41.12 -0.16
N TYR A 118 -9.72 39.92 -0.28
CA TYR A 118 -10.63 39.35 0.72
C TYR A 118 -9.96 39.14 2.08
N LEU A 119 -8.75 38.58 2.08
CA LEU A 119 -7.99 38.39 3.31
C LEU A 119 -7.58 39.73 3.95
N LEU A 120 -7.26 40.74 3.14
CA LEU A 120 -6.93 42.08 3.62
C LEU A 120 -8.15 42.75 4.26
N GLU A 121 -9.31 42.69 3.61
CA GLU A 121 -10.56 43.24 4.15
C GLU A 121 -10.95 42.60 5.48
N GLN A 122 -10.93 41.26 5.58
CA GLN A 122 -11.21 40.57 6.85
C GLN A 122 -10.26 41.00 7.97
N ARG A 123 -8.97 41.17 7.64
CA ARG A 123 -7.96 41.62 8.61
C ARG A 123 -8.21 43.06 9.08
N ILE A 124 -8.66 43.93 8.18
CA ILE A 124 -9.04 45.30 8.50
C ILE A 124 -10.28 45.29 9.41
N GLU A 125 -11.31 44.52 9.05
CA GLU A 125 -12.54 44.37 9.86
C GLU A 125 -12.25 43.83 11.28
N ASP A 126 -11.36 42.83 11.40
CA ASP A 126 -10.89 42.30 12.68
C ASP A 126 -10.15 43.35 13.52
N ALA A 127 -9.33 44.19 12.88
CA ALA A 127 -8.63 45.29 13.53
C ALA A 127 -9.61 46.37 14.02
N TRP A 128 -10.62 46.72 13.21
CA TRP A 128 -11.73 47.59 13.61
C TRP A 128 -12.47 47.04 14.82
N GLY A 129 -12.76 45.74 14.83
CA GLY A 129 -13.42 45.10 15.96
C GLY A 129 -12.59 45.18 17.24
N GLN A 130 -11.27 45.03 17.14
CA GLN A 130 -10.39 45.22 18.29
C GLN A 130 -10.50 46.66 18.82
N VAL A 131 -10.37 47.67 17.95
CA VAL A 131 -10.50 49.08 18.34
C VAL A 131 -11.86 49.34 19.01
N LEU A 132 -12.95 48.90 18.40
CA LEU A 132 -14.30 49.03 18.94
C LEU A 132 -14.39 48.44 20.36
N MET A 133 -13.89 47.21 20.56
CA MET A 133 -13.87 46.56 21.87
C MET A 133 -12.99 47.30 22.89
N ALA A 134 -11.90 47.95 22.47
CA ALA A 134 -11.12 48.81 23.34
C ALA A 134 -11.91 50.04 23.77
N SER A 135 -12.57 50.71 22.82
CA SER A 135 -13.39 51.89 23.08
C SER A 135 -14.54 51.57 24.03
N MET A 136 -15.28 50.48 23.77
CA MET A 136 -16.40 50.05 24.62
C MET A 136 -15.97 49.71 26.06
N ARG A 137 -14.77 49.14 26.26
CA ARG A 137 -14.27 48.81 27.61
C ARG A 137 -13.84 50.04 28.40
N GLN A 138 -13.39 51.09 27.72
CA GLN A 138 -12.81 52.26 28.36
C GLN A 138 -13.83 53.40 28.51
N MET A 139 -14.75 53.53 27.55
CA MET A 139 -15.80 54.54 27.52
C MET A 139 -17.15 53.86 27.30
N PRO A 140 -17.67 53.09 28.28
CA PRO A 140 -18.88 52.29 28.10
C PRO A 140 -20.13 53.16 27.86
N ASP A 141 -20.11 54.42 28.27
CA ASP A 141 -21.26 55.33 28.18
C ASP A 141 -21.32 56.13 26.85
N GLU A 142 -20.27 56.06 26.01
CA GLU A 142 -20.18 56.81 24.74
C GLU A 142 -20.69 56.01 23.55
N GLN A 143 -21.95 55.57 23.61
CA GLN A 143 -22.56 54.74 22.57
C GLN A 143 -22.53 55.39 21.18
N GLU A 144 -22.72 56.70 21.09
CA GLU A 144 -22.69 57.45 19.83
C GLU A 144 -21.32 57.31 19.13
N HIS A 145 -20.23 57.38 19.88
CA HIS A 145 -18.89 57.23 19.35
C HIS A 145 -18.57 55.78 18.94
N HIS A 146 -19.14 54.80 19.64
CA HIS A 146 -19.01 53.40 19.23
C HIS A 146 -19.76 53.13 17.93
N GLU A 147 -20.93 53.74 17.74
CA GLU A 147 -21.70 53.67 16.50
C GLU A 147 -20.97 54.37 15.34
N GLU A 148 -20.32 55.50 15.59
CA GLU A 148 -19.47 56.20 14.60
C GLU A 148 -18.36 55.28 14.07
N ILE A 149 -17.60 54.60 14.95
CA ILE A 149 -16.53 53.67 14.55
C ILE A 149 -17.03 52.58 13.59
N VAL A 150 -18.25 52.06 13.83
CA VAL A 150 -18.86 51.04 12.96
C VAL A 150 -19.36 51.66 11.67
N ASN A 151 -20.03 52.80 11.73
CA ASN A 151 -20.53 53.50 10.55
C ASN A 151 -19.40 53.94 9.61
N ASP A 152 -18.23 54.31 10.14
CA ASP A 152 -17.05 54.66 9.36
C ASP A 152 -16.53 53.48 8.53
N PHE A 153 -16.49 52.27 9.12
CA PHE A 153 -16.15 51.05 8.38
C PHE A 153 -17.16 50.78 7.27
N GLU A 154 -18.45 50.81 7.61
CA GLU A 154 -19.52 50.50 6.66
C GLU A 154 -19.61 51.50 5.51
N ARG A 155 -19.28 52.77 5.79
CA ARG A 155 -19.18 53.82 4.78
C ARG A 155 -17.98 53.61 3.86
N LEU A 156 -16.83 53.20 4.42
CA LEU A 156 -15.61 53.01 3.64
C LEU A 156 -15.71 51.80 2.69
N PHE A 157 -16.22 50.67 3.18
CA PHE A 157 -16.33 49.42 2.40
C PHE A 157 -17.68 49.24 1.69
N GLU A 158 -18.57 50.22 1.78
CA GLU A 158 -19.93 50.21 1.20
C GLU A 158 -20.74 48.94 1.52
N ARG A 159 -20.58 48.39 2.73
CA ARG A 159 -21.33 47.22 3.21
C ARG A 159 -21.58 47.27 4.70
N CYS A 160 -22.65 46.60 5.15
CA CYS A 160 -22.87 46.35 6.57
C CYS A 160 -21.86 45.31 7.10
N SER A 161 -21.41 45.49 8.33
CA SER A 161 -20.55 44.53 9.03
C SER A 161 -21.34 43.83 10.14
N ASP A 162 -21.82 42.62 9.86
CA ASP A 162 -22.52 41.81 10.86
C ASP A 162 -21.62 41.51 12.08
N TYR A 163 -20.30 41.41 11.87
CA TYR A 163 -19.31 41.26 12.93
C TYR A 163 -19.29 42.47 13.88
N LEU A 164 -19.08 43.69 13.35
CA LEU A 164 -18.99 44.91 14.15
C LEU A 164 -20.34 45.27 14.77
N ARG A 165 -21.44 45.08 14.03
CA ARG A 165 -22.81 45.28 14.53
C ARG A 165 -23.15 44.32 15.67
N ALA A 166 -22.71 43.06 15.61
CA ALA A 166 -22.86 42.12 16.73
C ALA A 166 -21.99 42.54 17.93
N MET A 167 -20.79 43.07 17.71
CA MET A 167 -19.91 43.55 18.79
C MET A 167 -20.53 44.73 19.55
N LEU A 168 -21.32 45.59 18.89
CA LEU A 168 -22.03 46.70 19.55
C LEU A 168 -23.15 46.25 20.50
N GLN A 169 -23.75 45.07 20.31
CA GLN A 169 -24.93 44.65 21.07
C GLN A 169 -24.64 44.47 22.57
N ASP A 170 -25.39 45.14 23.45
CA ASP A 170 -25.21 45.00 24.89
C ASP A 170 -25.64 43.60 25.37
N THR A 171 -24.66 42.79 25.78
CA THR A 171 -24.85 41.36 26.04
C THR A 171 -23.96 40.90 27.18
N ILE A 172 -24.46 39.97 27.99
CA ILE A 172 -23.76 39.44 29.18
C ILE A 172 -22.93 38.17 28.93
N SER A 173 -23.12 37.49 27.79
CA SER A 173 -22.37 36.26 27.46
C SER A 173 -22.37 35.99 25.96
N ALA A 174 -21.47 35.12 25.50
CA ALA A 174 -21.39 34.68 24.11
C ALA A 174 -22.70 34.01 23.62
N VAL A 175 -23.31 33.19 24.47
CA VAL A 175 -24.59 32.53 24.18
C VAL A 175 -25.72 33.54 24.07
N HIS A 176 -25.77 34.51 24.99
CA HIS A 176 -26.77 35.58 24.94
C HIS A 176 -26.65 36.42 23.66
N LEU A 177 -25.42 36.72 23.23
CA LEU A 177 -25.20 37.40 21.95
C LEU A 177 -25.76 36.59 20.78
N LEU A 178 -25.47 35.29 20.72
CA LEU A 178 -26.00 34.40 19.69
C LEU A 178 -27.52 34.34 19.72
N ASP A 179 -28.16 34.20 20.88
CA ASP A 179 -29.64 34.16 20.99
C ASP A 179 -30.30 35.48 20.53
N VAL A 180 -29.64 36.63 20.73
CA VAL A 180 -30.18 37.94 20.35
C VAL A 180 -29.98 38.25 18.86
N THR A 181 -28.88 37.80 18.27
CA THR A 181 -28.48 38.18 16.91
C THR A 181 -28.73 37.10 15.86
N VAL A 182 -28.72 35.82 16.22
CA VAL A 182 -28.91 34.70 15.30
C VAL A 182 -30.37 34.25 15.35
N MET A 183 -31.18 34.75 14.42
CA MET A 183 -32.58 34.31 14.27
C MET A 183 -32.71 33.01 13.47
N ASP A 184 -31.90 32.84 12.42
CA ASP A 184 -31.79 31.62 11.62
C ASP A 184 -30.31 31.22 11.47
N ALA A 185 -29.97 30.00 11.91
CA ALA A 185 -28.62 29.43 11.81
C ALA A 185 -28.17 29.23 10.35
N SER A 186 -29.10 29.31 9.39
CA SER A 186 -28.86 29.23 7.96
C SER A 186 -28.50 30.60 7.34
N GLU A 187 -28.34 31.68 8.09
CA GLU A 187 -27.91 32.96 7.51
C GLU A 187 -26.38 33.10 7.47
N LEU A 188 -25.85 33.73 6.42
CA LEU A 188 -24.41 34.02 6.26
C LEU A 188 -23.88 34.92 7.38
N SER A 189 -24.71 35.82 7.90
CA SER A 189 -24.41 36.71 9.04
C SER A 189 -23.93 35.93 10.27
N THR A 190 -24.52 34.76 10.51
CA THR A 190 -24.24 33.89 11.66
C THR A 190 -22.76 33.56 11.84
N GLN A 191 -22.01 33.40 10.75
CA GLN A 191 -20.59 33.02 10.81
C GLN A 191 -19.72 34.13 11.44
N TYR A 192 -20.04 35.38 11.14
CA TYR A 192 -19.33 36.55 11.67
C TYR A 192 -19.71 36.82 13.13
N VAL A 193 -20.99 36.59 13.46
CA VAL A 193 -21.50 36.73 14.83
C VAL A 193 -20.80 35.77 15.80
N VAL A 194 -20.49 34.53 15.38
CA VAL A 194 -19.74 33.57 16.22
C VAL A 194 -18.34 34.10 16.55
N GLY A 195 -17.65 34.71 15.58
CA GLY A 195 -16.36 35.38 15.82
C GLY A 195 -16.50 36.55 16.80
N ALA A 196 -17.52 37.39 16.61
CA ALA A 196 -17.83 38.49 17.53
C ALA A 196 -18.10 37.99 18.96
N ALA A 197 -18.85 36.90 19.11
CA ALA A 197 -19.18 36.30 20.41
C ALA A 197 -17.92 35.82 21.15
N LEU A 198 -17.00 35.15 20.45
CA LEU A 198 -15.74 34.68 21.01
C LEU A 198 -14.79 35.82 21.39
N MET A 199 -14.77 36.89 20.60
CA MET A 199 -13.95 38.08 20.86
C MET A 199 -14.48 38.93 22.01
N LYS A 200 -15.81 39.17 22.04
CA LYS A 200 -16.47 39.98 23.06
C LYS A 200 -16.51 39.27 24.41
N HIS A 201 -16.91 38.01 24.41
CA HIS A 201 -17.14 37.18 25.60
C HIS A 201 -16.32 35.88 25.54
N PRO A 202 -14.98 35.96 25.61
CA PRO A 202 -14.15 34.76 25.57
C PRO A 202 -14.48 33.85 26.75
N PRO A 203 -14.69 32.53 26.53
CA PRO A 203 -14.97 31.59 27.60
C PRO A 203 -13.93 31.70 28.74
N PRO A 204 -14.34 31.77 30.02
CA PRO A 204 -13.42 31.95 31.14
C PRO A 204 -12.71 30.66 31.55
N ASP A 205 -13.33 29.51 31.33
CA ASP A 205 -12.81 28.19 31.67
C ASP A 205 -13.19 27.12 30.62
N VAL A 206 -12.67 25.91 30.81
CA VAL A 206 -12.87 24.77 29.90
C VAL A 206 -14.33 24.33 29.88
N ALA A 207 -15.03 24.39 31.01
CA ALA A 207 -16.43 23.99 31.11
C ALA A 207 -17.35 24.94 30.32
N ALA A 208 -17.10 26.26 30.40
CA ALA A 208 -17.79 27.27 29.61
C ALA A 208 -17.48 27.13 28.12
N LEU A 209 -16.23 26.80 27.77
CA LEU A 209 -15.85 26.52 26.38
C LEU A 209 -16.61 25.30 25.82
N VAL A 210 -16.64 24.19 26.55
CA VAL A 210 -17.36 22.98 26.15
C VAL A 210 -18.86 23.26 26.00
N LYS A 211 -19.47 23.97 26.96
CA LYS A 211 -20.88 24.40 26.87
C LYS A 211 -21.16 25.27 25.66
N PHE A 212 -20.24 26.16 25.31
CA PHE A 212 -20.37 26.99 24.11
C PHE A 212 -20.35 26.13 22.83
N ILE A 213 -19.42 25.18 22.72
CA ILE A 213 -19.35 24.25 21.58
C ILE A 213 -20.61 23.37 21.49
N GLU A 214 -21.07 22.84 22.62
CA GLU A 214 -22.30 22.04 22.68
C GLU A 214 -23.52 22.87 22.26
N TYR A 215 -23.61 24.13 22.68
CA TYR A 215 -24.67 25.04 22.27
C TYR A 215 -24.67 25.27 20.75
N LEU A 216 -23.50 25.54 20.15
CA LEU A 216 -23.38 25.68 18.68
C LEU A 216 -23.89 24.43 17.95
N LYS A 217 -23.51 23.23 18.44
CA LYS A 217 -23.98 21.96 17.87
C LYS A 217 -25.48 21.76 18.03
N GLN A 218 -26.04 22.05 19.21
CA GLN A 218 -27.47 21.92 19.49
C GLN A 218 -28.31 22.83 18.58
N ARG A 219 -27.85 24.06 18.32
CA ARG A 219 -28.51 25.02 17.43
C ARG A 219 -28.14 24.86 15.95
N SER A 220 -27.28 23.90 15.62
CA SER A 220 -26.72 23.72 14.26
C SER A 220 -26.08 24.98 13.67
N ILE A 221 -25.49 25.81 14.54
CA ILE A 221 -24.79 27.04 14.14
C ILE A 221 -23.42 26.64 13.56
N PRO A 222 -23.08 27.05 12.33
CA PRO A 222 -21.80 26.70 11.73
C PRO A 222 -20.63 27.43 12.41
N LEU A 223 -19.54 26.71 12.69
CA LEU A 223 -18.29 27.30 13.16
C LEU A 223 -17.33 27.49 11.97
N PRO A 224 -17.14 28.73 11.47
CA PRO A 224 -16.21 28.98 10.37
C PRO A 224 -14.75 28.81 10.79
N LEU A 225 -13.87 28.62 9.81
CA LEU A 225 -12.44 28.36 10.04
C LEU A 225 -11.75 29.47 10.85
N ALA A 226 -12.07 30.75 10.60
CA ALA A 226 -11.52 31.89 11.34
C ALA A 226 -11.93 31.89 12.82
N ALA A 227 -13.21 31.61 13.13
CA ALA A 227 -13.68 31.49 14.50
C ALA A 227 -13.10 30.25 15.20
N ALA A 228 -12.91 29.15 14.46
CA ALA A 228 -12.25 27.96 14.98
C ALA A 228 -10.77 28.22 15.34
N GLU A 229 -10.06 29.08 14.60
CA GLU A 229 -8.72 29.52 14.98
C GLU A 229 -8.73 30.31 16.30
N GLN A 230 -9.68 31.24 16.47
CA GLN A 230 -9.83 31.99 17.72
C GLN A 230 -10.14 31.05 18.90
N LEU A 231 -11.03 30.08 18.69
CA LEU A 231 -11.35 29.02 19.64
C LEU A 231 -10.10 28.20 20.00
N GLU A 232 -9.24 27.91 19.02
CA GLU A 232 -7.96 27.25 19.25
C GLU A 232 -7.01 28.04 20.13
N ARG A 233 -6.87 29.35 19.88
CA ARG A 233 -6.08 30.24 20.74
C ARG A 233 -6.61 30.29 22.18
N ILE A 234 -7.94 30.19 22.36
CA ILE A 234 -8.57 30.18 23.68
C ILE A 234 -8.28 28.86 24.40
N TYR A 235 -8.48 27.69 23.78
CA TYR A 235 -8.20 26.44 24.50
C TYR A 235 -6.71 26.22 24.76
N LEU A 236 -5.80 26.69 23.89
CA LEU A 236 -4.36 26.65 24.15
C LEU A 236 -3.97 27.42 25.43
N ARG A 237 -4.76 28.45 25.82
CA ARG A 237 -4.58 29.15 27.09
C ARG A 237 -4.87 28.25 28.29
N PHE A 238 -5.82 27.32 28.16
CA PHE A 238 -6.22 26.38 29.19
C PHE A 238 -5.31 25.15 29.28
N MET A 239 -4.62 24.79 28.20
CA MET A 239 -3.67 23.66 28.18
C MET A 239 -2.34 23.91 28.93
N LYS A 240 -2.26 24.94 29.77
CA LYS A 240 -1.03 25.25 30.51
C LYS A 240 -0.87 24.33 31.73
N GLY A 241 0.26 23.61 31.78
CA GLY A 241 0.63 22.77 32.92
C GLY A 241 -0.03 21.38 32.91
N LYS A 242 -0.21 20.78 34.09
CA LYS A 242 -0.60 19.37 34.24
C LYS A 242 -2.00 19.03 33.72
N ALA A 243 -2.88 20.02 33.52
CA ALA A 243 -4.23 19.82 33.02
C ALA A 243 -4.31 19.69 31.48
N ALA A 244 -3.18 19.79 30.75
CA ALA A 244 -3.18 19.81 29.29
C ALA A 244 -3.89 18.61 28.64
N VAL A 245 -3.73 17.42 29.21
CA VAL A 245 -4.35 16.17 28.71
C VAL A 245 -5.87 16.23 28.89
N ASP A 246 -6.34 16.51 30.11
CA ASP A 246 -7.77 16.57 30.44
C ASP A 246 -8.51 17.63 29.60
N VAL A 247 -7.86 18.78 29.36
CA VAL A 247 -8.41 19.86 28.52
C VAL A 247 -8.54 19.40 27.08
N PHE A 248 -7.50 18.78 26.54
CA PHE A 248 -7.51 18.28 25.17
C PHE A 248 -8.59 17.22 24.96
N GLU A 249 -8.69 16.25 25.88
CA GLU A 249 -9.73 15.21 25.84
C GLU A 249 -11.14 15.80 25.94
N SER A 250 -11.37 16.75 26.86
CA SER A 250 -12.68 17.39 27.03
C SER A 250 -13.12 18.18 25.79
N VAL A 251 -12.20 18.93 25.18
CA VAL A 251 -12.48 19.78 24.01
C VAL A 251 -12.65 18.94 22.74
N THR A 252 -11.82 17.92 22.54
CA THR A 252 -11.97 17.00 21.40
C THR A 252 -13.22 16.14 21.53
N ALA A 253 -13.61 15.71 22.74
CA ALA A 253 -14.87 15.01 22.99
C ALA A 253 -16.10 15.88 22.67
N ALA A 254 -16.02 17.20 22.87
CA ALA A 254 -17.06 18.14 22.45
C ALA A 254 -17.21 18.23 20.92
N GLY A 255 -16.21 17.75 20.16
CA GLY A 255 -16.20 17.69 18.70
C GLY A 255 -15.32 18.73 18.02
N VAL A 256 -14.42 19.40 18.77
CA VAL A 256 -13.45 20.32 18.17
C VAL A 256 -12.31 19.54 17.53
N ILE A 257 -12.07 19.82 16.25
CA ILE A 257 -10.95 19.26 15.50
C ILE A 257 -9.75 20.20 15.64
N PRO A 258 -8.60 19.74 16.16
CA PRO A 258 -7.38 20.55 16.20
C PRO A 258 -6.97 21.01 14.81
N LEU A 259 -6.62 22.29 14.64
CA LEU A 259 -6.28 22.83 13.34
C LEU A 259 -4.76 22.87 13.12
N SER A 260 -3.96 22.98 14.18
CA SER A 260 -2.48 23.03 14.09
C SER A 260 -1.75 22.02 14.97
N VAL A 261 -0.42 22.05 14.88
CA VAL A 261 0.52 21.25 15.68
C VAL A 261 0.62 21.73 17.13
N ARG A 262 0.29 23.00 17.42
CA ARG A 262 0.46 23.63 18.76
C ARG A 262 -0.18 22.86 19.92
N PRO A 263 -1.41 22.32 19.80
CA PRO A 263 -2.07 21.54 20.83
C PRO A 263 -1.30 20.25 21.14
N PHE A 264 -0.82 19.58 20.10
CA PHE A 264 -0.02 18.37 20.21
C PHE A 264 1.36 18.67 20.81
N ALA A 265 2.00 19.78 20.45
CA ALA A 265 3.25 20.21 21.08
C ALA A 265 3.07 20.44 22.61
N MET A 266 1.93 20.99 23.04
CA MET A 266 1.59 21.12 24.47
C MET A 266 1.32 19.76 25.11
N LEU A 267 0.63 18.84 24.42
CA LEU A 267 0.42 17.47 24.90
C LEU A 267 1.75 16.76 25.11
N PHE A 268 2.60 16.70 24.09
CA PHE A 268 3.87 16.01 24.15
C PHE A 268 4.67 16.48 25.36
N ASN A 269 4.85 17.79 25.55
CA ASN A 269 5.56 18.35 26.71
C ASN A 269 5.03 17.92 28.09
N ASN A 270 3.75 17.55 28.21
CA ASN A 270 3.13 17.16 29.48
C ASN A 270 2.94 15.64 29.63
N LEU A 271 2.97 14.88 28.53
CA LEU A 271 2.87 13.42 28.56
C LEU A 271 4.16 12.80 29.09
N THR A 272 4.01 11.77 29.92
CA THR A 272 5.14 11.08 30.58
C THR A 272 5.28 9.62 30.18
N ASP A 273 4.19 8.98 29.77
CA ASP A 273 4.20 7.61 29.27
C ASP A 273 4.53 7.58 27.77
N ALA A 274 5.51 6.75 27.39
CA ALA A 274 6.00 6.70 26.02
C ALA A 274 4.92 6.22 25.03
N ASN A 275 4.03 5.30 25.43
CA ASN A 275 2.98 4.82 24.55
C ASN A 275 1.93 5.90 24.30
N THR A 276 1.52 6.64 25.34
CA THR A 276 0.59 7.77 25.18
C THR A 276 1.15 8.87 24.29
N VAL A 277 2.47 9.11 24.31
CA VAL A 277 3.12 10.06 23.39
C VAL A 277 3.01 9.58 21.94
N LEU A 278 3.24 8.29 21.68
CA LEU A 278 3.10 7.72 20.34
C LEU A 278 1.64 7.67 19.88
N ASP A 279 0.69 7.38 20.78
CA ASP A 279 -0.73 7.39 20.47
C ASP A 279 -1.22 8.83 20.14
N ALA A 280 -0.72 9.84 20.86
CA ALA A 280 -0.98 11.25 20.55
C ALA A 280 -0.32 11.68 19.23
N TYR A 281 0.83 11.11 18.88
CA TYR A 281 1.49 11.34 17.59
C TYR A 281 0.68 10.75 16.43
N ASP A 282 0.25 9.49 16.56
CA ASP A 282 -0.64 8.84 15.59
C ASP A 282 -1.95 9.60 15.43
N LEU A 283 -2.52 10.12 16.53
CA LEU A 283 -3.74 10.93 16.51
C LEU A 283 -3.53 12.26 15.76
N MET A 284 -2.38 12.92 15.94
CA MET A 284 -2.03 14.13 15.19
C MET A 284 -2.03 13.85 13.68
N LEU A 285 -1.40 12.75 13.28
CA LEU A 285 -1.37 12.32 11.88
C LEU A 285 -2.76 11.93 11.36
N ASP A 286 -3.61 11.30 12.16
CA ASP A 286 -5.01 10.97 11.82
C ASP A 286 -5.87 12.23 11.56
N TYR A 287 -5.51 13.38 12.15
CA TYR A 287 -6.13 14.67 11.86
C TYR A 287 -5.56 15.37 10.62
N GLY A 288 -4.62 14.74 9.91
CA GLY A 288 -3.94 15.32 8.75
C GLY A 288 -2.94 16.41 9.11
N ILE A 289 -2.41 16.40 10.35
CA ILE A 289 -1.47 17.41 10.83
C ILE A 289 -0.05 16.85 10.76
N ALA A 290 0.74 17.40 9.84
CA ALA A 290 2.15 17.04 9.70
C ALA A 290 3.00 17.58 10.87
N PRO A 291 4.03 16.86 11.34
CA PRO A 291 4.88 17.32 12.43
C PRO A 291 5.78 18.49 12.02
N GLU A 292 5.94 19.47 12.91
CA GLU A 292 6.95 20.53 12.77
C GLU A 292 8.32 20.10 13.31
N GLU A 293 9.39 20.77 12.86
CA GLU A 293 10.75 20.56 13.34
C GLU A 293 10.85 20.72 14.89
N SER A 294 10.16 21.72 15.43
CA SER A 294 10.06 21.99 16.86
C SER A 294 9.47 20.80 17.63
N THR A 295 8.46 20.17 17.06
CA THR A 295 7.68 19.07 17.63
C THR A 295 8.46 17.76 17.55
N LEU A 296 9.11 17.48 16.42
CA LEU A 296 10.02 16.34 16.28
C LEU A 296 11.17 16.41 17.28
N ARG A 297 11.73 17.60 17.56
CA ARG A 297 12.76 17.77 18.59
C ARG A 297 12.25 17.44 20.00
N ILE A 298 10.98 17.72 20.30
CA ILE A 298 10.34 17.32 21.57
C ILE A 298 10.19 15.79 21.61
N LEU A 299 9.63 15.20 20.56
CA LEU A 299 9.43 13.75 20.44
C LEU A 299 10.74 12.96 20.54
N CYS A 300 11.82 13.43 19.90
CA CYS A 300 13.15 12.84 20.03
C CYS A 300 13.70 12.83 21.46
N LYS A 301 13.34 13.83 22.28
CA LYS A 301 13.77 13.92 23.69
C LYS A 301 12.91 13.05 24.60
N GLN A 302 11.63 12.93 24.30
CA GLN A 302 10.66 12.23 25.15
C GLN A 302 10.53 10.75 24.83
N SER A 303 10.78 10.35 23.58
CA SER A 303 10.72 8.97 23.15
C SER A 303 11.78 8.14 23.88
N ARG A 304 11.31 7.21 24.70
CA ARG A 304 12.14 6.18 25.34
C ARG A 304 12.28 4.92 24.48
N MET A 305 11.49 4.81 23.40
CA MET A 305 11.53 3.68 22.49
C MET A 305 12.55 3.96 21.38
N GLU A 306 13.59 3.13 21.30
CA GLU A 306 14.70 3.33 20.36
C GLU A 306 14.24 3.40 18.91
N TYR A 307 13.29 2.55 18.50
CA TYR A 307 12.76 2.57 17.13
C TYR A 307 12.06 3.90 16.79
N ALA A 308 11.23 4.41 17.69
CA ALA A 308 10.52 5.67 17.48
C ALA A 308 11.47 6.87 17.51
N LYS A 309 12.46 6.86 18.40
CA LYS A 309 13.50 7.90 18.46
C LYS A 309 14.33 7.94 17.16
N LEU A 310 14.67 6.77 16.64
CA LEU A 310 15.42 6.62 15.41
C LEU A 310 14.60 7.07 14.19
N HIS A 311 13.30 6.75 14.16
CA HIS A 311 12.33 7.30 13.21
C HIS A 311 12.28 8.83 13.23
N PHE A 312 11.95 9.44 14.36
CA PHE A 312 11.83 10.90 14.48
C PHE A 312 13.12 11.63 14.12
N THR A 313 14.28 11.05 14.46
CA THR A 313 15.59 11.60 14.08
C THR A 313 15.79 11.58 12.56
N THR A 314 15.29 10.54 11.89
CA THR A 314 15.42 10.38 10.45
C THR A 314 14.49 11.34 9.72
N VAL A 315 13.21 11.42 10.14
CA VAL A 315 12.25 12.41 9.63
C VAL A 315 12.80 13.83 9.80
N LEU A 316 13.32 14.17 10.99
CA LEU A 316 13.91 15.48 11.27
C LEU A 316 15.08 15.82 10.33
N LYS A 317 15.95 14.84 10.04
CA LYS A 317 17.07 15.02 9.08
C LYS A 317 16.58 15.19 7.65
N SER A 318 15.53 14.46 7.25
CA SER A 318 14.94 14.57 5.91
C SER A 318 14.39 15.98 5.66
N MET A 319 13.71 16.56 6.66
CA MET A 319 13.20 17.93 6.61
C MET A 319 14.33 18.94 6.43
N ALA A 320 15.39 18.84 7.23
CA ALA A 320 16.54 19.75 7.13
C ALA A 320 17.25 19.68 5.76
N SER A 321 17.33 18.49 5.15
CA SER A 321 17.94 18.31 3.83
C SER A 321 17.11 18.92 2.69
N THR A 322 15.78 18.89 2.83
CA THR A 322 14.86 19.50 1.85
C THR A 322 15.03 21.02 1.84
N THR A 323 15.16 21.64 3.02
CA THR A 323 15.37 23.10 3.16
C THR A 323 16.71 23.58 2.60
N GLN A 324 17.79 22.78 2.69
CA GLN A 324 19.10 23.13 2.14
C GLN A 324 19.16 23.05 0.60
N SER A 325 18.41 22.13 -0.01
CA SER A 325 18.36 21.99 -1.47
C SER A 325 17.67 23.17 -2.19
N GLN A 326 16.82 23.93 -1.48
CA GLN A 326 16.17 25.13 -2.02
C GLN A 326 17.02 26.40 -1.94
N LEU A 327 18.08 26.43 -1.12
CA LEU A 327 18.96 27.61 -0.95
C LEU A 327 20.20 27.60 -1.87
N GLN A 328 20.43 26.53 -2.64
CA GLN A 328 21.62 26.39 -3.51
C GLN A 328 21.35 26.59 -5.01
N SER A 329 20.21 27.16 -5.43
CA SER A 329 19.96 27.43 -6.86
C SER A 329 20.59 28.73 -7.41
N HIS A 330 21.29 29.52 -6.60
CA HIS A 330 21.94 30.76 -7.08
C HIS A 330 23.34 30.96 -6.50
N SER A 331 24.35 30.30 -7.07
CA SER A 331 25.71 30.88 -7.23
C SER A 331 26.61 29.99 -8.10
N PRO A 332 27.34 30.54 -9.09
CA PRO A 332 28.27 29.77 -9.90
C PRO A 332 29.60 29.60 -9.14
N SER A 333 30.04 28.36 -8.95
CA SER A 333 31.39 28.06 -8.41
C SER A 333 32.29 27.44 -9.49
N PRO A 334 33.60 27.74 -9.48
CA PRO A 334 34.54 27.51 -10.59
C PRO A 334 35.06 26.05 -10.66
N PRO A 335 35.68 25.63 -11.78
CA PRO A 335 35.99 24.23 -12.03
C PRO A 335 37.16 23.70 -11.18
N PRO A 336 37.20 22.39 -10.89
CA PRO A 336 38.20 21.80 -10.01
C PRO A 336 39.54 21.64 -10.72
N ARG A 337 40.64 22.02 -10.05
CA ARG A 337 42.02 21.73 -10.47
C ARG A 337 42.44 20.34 -9.96
N SER A 338 43.05 19.56 -10.84
CA SER A 338 43.66 18.24 -10.59
C SER A 338 44.82 18.28 -9.57
N PRO A 339 45.09 17.20 -8.81
CA PRO A 339 46.28 17.10 -7.98
C PRO A 339 47.40 16.30 -8.68
N LEU A 340 48.62 16.84 -8.62
CA LEU A 340 49.88 16.19 -8.98
C LEU A 340 50.56 15.63 -7.70
N THR A 341 50.80 14.32 -7.71
CA THR A 341 51.97 13.55 -7.23
C THR A 341 52.91 14.07 -6.13
N SER A 342 53.00 13.31 -5.03
CA SER A 342 54.21 12.80 -4.34
C SER A 342 53.74 12.06 -3.06
N GLY A 343 54.09 10.83 -2.67
CA GLY A 343 55.32 10.05 -2.82
C GLY A 343 55.89 9.79 -1.41
N GLY A 344 55.67 8.59 -0.83
CA GLY A 344 56.25 8.23 0.48
C GLY A 344 55.71 6.92 1.06
N THR A 345 56.53 5.86 0.97
CA THR A 345 56.28 4.45 1.31
C THR A 345 56.30 4.12 2.81
N GLY A 346 55.41 3.22 3.25
CA GLY A 346 55.48 2.53 4.55
C GLY A 346 54.53 1.32 4.58
N VAL A 347 55.09 0.12 4.76
CA VAL A 347 54.49 -1.22 4.62
C VAL A 347 53.63 -1.60 5.83
N ALA A 348 52.42 -2.16 5.64
CA ALA A 348 51.99 -3.46 6.20
C ALA A 348 50.48 -3.77 6.10
N THR A 349 50.22 -5.00 5.64
CA THR A 349 49.12 -5.94 5.97
C THR A 349 47.69 -5.73 5.43
N ALA A 350 47.25 -6.79 4.75
CA ALA A 350 46.02 -6.99 4.00
C ALA A 350 44.77 -7.15 4.88
N HIS A 351 43.65 -6.57 4.43
CA HIS A 351 42.31 -7.13 4.62
C HIS A 351 41.41 -6.78 3.42
N THR A 352 41.05 -7.83 2.68
CA THR A 352 39.81 -8.05 1.90
C THR A 352 39.12 -6.85 1.25
N SER A 353 39.30 -6.74 -0.07
CA SER A 353 38.53 -5.91 -0.99
C SER A 353 37.08 -6.41 -1.09
N ALA A 354 36.13 -5.65 -0.53
CA ALA A 354 34.74 -5.67 -0.98
C ALA A 354 34.59 -4.55 -2.03
N ALA A 355 34.07 -4.93 -3.20
CA ALA A 355 33.87 -4.06 -4.34
C ALA A 355 33.05 -2.81 -3.96
N ALA A 356 33.52 -1.66 -4.44
CA ALA A 356 32.95 -0.35 -4.18
C ALA A 356 31.51 -0.25 -4.73
N THR A 357 30.53 -0.35 -3.84
CA THR A 357 29.17 0.14 -4.06
C THR A 357 29.13 1.62 -3.66
N PRO A 358 28.44 2.52 -4.39
CA PRO A 358 28.44 3.95 -4.05
C PRO A 358 27.74 4.15 -2.69
N ALA A 359 28.51 4.62 -1.70
CA ALA A 359 28.08 4.83 -0.31
C ALA A 359 26.83 5.74 -0.15
N SER A 360 26.47 6.51 -1.18
CA SER A 360 25.27 7.34 -1.24
C SER A 360 23.96 6.53 -1.29
N ILE A 361 23.95 5.37 -1.97
CA ILE A 361 22.74 4.53 -2.10
C ILE A 361 22.48 3.74 -0.80
N ILE A 362 23.55 3.27 -0.14
CA ILE A 362 23.44 2.53 1.12
C ILE A 362 22.96 3.44 2.26
N SER A 363 23.42 4.69 2.30
CA SER A 363 22.99 5.66 3.32
C SER A 363 21.52 6.06 3.17
N THR A 364 21.02 6.21 1.94
CA THR A 364 19.61 6.56 1.67
C THR A 364 18.68 5.36 1.85
N ALA A 365 19.10 4.16 1.47
CA ALA A 365 18.35 2.93 1.71
C ALA A 365 18.22 2.61 3.21
N SER A 366 19.29 2.80 4.00
CA SER A 366 19.23 2.64 5.46
C SER A 366 18.27 3.65 6.11
N ARG A 367 18.31 4.93 5.69
CA ARG A 367 17.39 5.95 6.23
C ARG A 367 15.93 5.65 5.89
N ARG A 368 15.65 5.23 4.66
CA ARG A 368 14.28 4.83 4.24
C ARG A 368 13.77 3.59 4.97
N ARG A 369 14.67 2.66 5.28
CA ARG A 369 14.36 1.47 6.10
C ARG A 369 13.85 1.86 7.48
N ASP A 370 14.51 2.85 8.06
CA ASP A 370 14.25 3.33 9.41
C ASP A 370 12.93 4.10 9.50
N GLU A 371 12.61 4.94 8.51
CA GLU A 371 11.34 5.69 8.40
C GLU A 371 10.10 4.77 8.34
N ARG A 372 10.21 3.66 7.60
CA ARG A 372 9.08 2.74 7.36
C ARG A 372 8.88 1.73 8.49
N SER A 373 9.97 1.41 9.18
CA SER A 373 9.95 0.44 10.29
C SER A 373 9.04 0.87 11.44
N TYR A 374 8.94 2.19 11.69
CA TYR A 374 8.04 2.75 12.71
C TYR A 374 6.59 2.34 12.45
N PHE A 375 6.10 2.61 11.24
CA PHE A 375 4.73 2.32 10.85
C PHE A 375 4.41 0.83 10.86
N ALA A 376 5.35 -0.02 10.42
CA ALA A 376 5.21 -1.47 10.54
C ALA A 376 5.14 -1.93 12.01
N GLN A 377 5.98 -1.40 12.89
CA GLN A 377 5.96 -1.68 14.32
C GLN A 377 4.62 -1.26 14.95
N ARG A 378 4.06 -0.11 14.55
CA ARG A 378 2.76 0.36 15.04
C ARG A 378 1.60 -0.56 14.60
N ILE A 379 1.67 -1.16 13.42
CA ILE A 379 0.70 -2.17 12.97
C ILE A 379 0.77 -3.43 13.85
N GLU A 380 1.99 -3.88 14.16
CA GLU A 380 2.21 -5.03 15.04
C GLU A 380 1.71 -4.75 16.47
N GLU A 381 2.03 -3.59 17.04
CA GLU A 381 1.55 -3.17 18.36
C GLU A 381 0.01 -3.03 18.39
N LEU A 382 -0.62 -2.54 17.31
CA LEU A 382 -2.07 -2.49 17.18
C LEU A 382 -2.65 -3.91 17.18
N ALA A 383 -2.01 -4.85 16.49
CA ALA A 383 -2.47 -6.23 16.41
C ALA A 383 -2.37 -6.95 17.77
N GLU A 384 -1.37 -6.60 18.58
CA GLU A 384 -1.17 -7.11 19.94
C GLU A 384 -2.15 -6.50 20.95
N ARG A 385 -2.31 -5.16 20.95
CA ARG A 385 -3.17 -4.44 21.91
C ARG A 385 -4.65 -4.59 21.61
N LYS A 386 -5.01 -4.57 20.32
CA LYS A 386 -6.39 -4.65 19.83
C LYS A 386 -6.51 -5.75 18.78
N PRO A 387 -6.57 -7.03 19.17
CA PRO A 387 -6.68 -8.14 18.21
C PRO A 387 -8.01 -8.16 17.42
N LYS A 388 -8.98 -7.31 17.78
CA LYS A 388 -10.23 -7.14 17.03
C LYS A 388 -10.22 -5.92 16.11
N ALA A 389 -9.10 -5.18 16.03
CA ALA A 389 -8.99 -4.06 15.11
C ALA A 389 -9.20 -4.54 13.66
N SER A 390 -9.98 -3.78 12.89
CA SER A 390 -10.26 -4.10 11.50
C SER A 390 -9.05 -3.76 10.60
N LEU A 391 -9.02 -4.35 9.40
CA LEU A 391 -8.00 -4.00 8.39
C LEU A 391 -8.01 -2.49 8.11
N LEU A 392 -9.18 -1.85 8.13
CA LEU A 392 -9.32 -0.42 7.86
C LEU A 392 -8.67 0.43 8.96
N GLU A 393 -8.73 0.01 10.24
CA GLU A 393 -8.01 0.68 11.32
C GLU A 393 -6.49 0.57 11.12
N ALA A 394 -5.99 -0.59 10.66
CA ALA A 394 -4.56 -0.77 10.37
C ALA A 394 -4.11 0.02 9.12
N MET A 395 -4.95 0.11 8.09
CA MET A 395 -4.65 0.83 6.85
C MET A 395 -4.51 2.34 7.04
N LYS A 396 -5.00 2.91 8.16
CA LYS A 396 -4.74 4.31 8.54
C LYS A 396 -3.25 4.63 8.60
N VAL A 397 -2.41 3.64 8.86
CA VAL A 397 -0.95 3.81 8.87
C VAL A 397 -0.42 4.32 7.54
N LEU A 398 -1.05 3.97 6.40
CA LEU A 398 -0.69 4.54 5.10
C LEU A 398 -0.97 6.04 5.07
N HIS A 399 -2.17 6.44 5.53
CA HIS A 399 -2.53 7.85 5.64
C HIS A 399 -1.57 8.62 6.55
N ARG A 400 -1.21 8.05 7.71
CA ARG A 400 -0.26 8.65 8.65
C ARG A 400 1.11 8.87 8.01
N ALA A 401 1.60 7.87 7.27
CA ALA A 401 2.84 7.98 6.52
C ALA A 401 2.79 9.08 5.45
N GLU A 402 1.68 9.20 4.71
CA GLU A 402 1.48 10.27 3.73
C GLU A 402 1.49 11.67 4.38
N VAL A 403 0.78 11.83 5.50
CA VAL A 403 0.70 13.10 6.24
C VAL A 403 2.04 13.51 6.81
N GLU A 404 2.82 12.55 7.33
CA GLU A 404 4.18 12.79 7.81
C GLU A 404 5.15 13.16 6.66
N GLY A 405 4.83 12.75 5.42
CA GLY A 405 5.70 12.87 4.26
C GLY A 405 6.65 11.69 4.06
N THR A 406 6.40 10.57 4.76
CA THR A 406 7.18 9.33 4.62
C THR A 406 6.84 8.64 3.30
N SER A 407 7.85 8.42 2.47
CA SER A 407 7.66 7.81 1.14
C SER A 407 7.30 6.33 1.27
N LEU A 408 6.13 5.96 0.75
CA LEU A 408 5.66 4.58 0.65
C LEU A 408 6.25 3.79 -0.52
N GLN A 409 7.11 4.36 -1.37
CA GLN A 409 7.60 3.71 -2.59
C GLN A 409 8.58 2.55 -2.31
N GLY A 410 8.27 1.34 -2.78
CA GLY A 410 9.09 0.15 -2.50
C GLY A 410 9.05 -0.25 -1.03
N ASP A 411 7.95 0.01 -0.33
CA ASP A 411 7.72 -0.43 1.04
C ASP A 411 7.41 -1.92 1.11
N THR A 412 8.20 -2.65 1.92
CA THR A 412 8.01 -4.07 2.20
C THR A 412 7.71 -4.34 3.68
N TYR A 413 7.88 -3.34 4.56
CA TYR A 413 7.69 -3.46 6.00
C TYR A 413 6.21 -3.36 6.39
N ILE A 414 5.55 -2.28 5.97
CA ILE A 414 4.12 -2.06 6.17
C ILE A 414 3.35 -3.15 5.45
N MET A 415 3.77 -3.50 4.22
CA MET A 415 3.20 -4.61 3.46
C MET A 415 3.23 -5.92 4.25
N SER A 416 4.41 -6.31 4.75
CA SER A 416 4.58 -7.53 5.53
C SER A 416 3.70 -7.53 6.79
N ALA A 417 3.67 -6.41 7.54
CA ALA A 417 2.88 -6.32 8.75
C ALA A 417 1.37 -6.44 8.49
N LEU A 418 0.85 -5.76 7.46
CA LEU A 418 -0.58 -5.82 7.09
C LEU A 418 -0.99 -7.23 6.66
N LEU A 419 -0.23 -7.84 5.75
CA LEU A 419 -0.55 -9.16 5.21
C LEU A 419 -0.50 -10.25 6.29
N ARG A 420 0.46 -10.15 7.24
CA ARG A 420 0.59 -11.09 8.36
C ARG A 420 -0.52 -10.95 9.39
N HIS A 421 -0.92 -9.72 9.72
CA HIS A 421 -1.74 -9.48 10.90
C HIS A 421 -3.20 -9.14 10.61
N TYR A 422 -3.58 -8.67 9.41
CA TYR A 422 -4.91 -8.10 9.16
C TYR A 422 -5.71 -8.72 8.01
N CYS A 423 -5.25 -9.83 7.45
CA CYS A 423 -6.04 -10.64 6.52
C CYS A 423 -6.82 -11.74 7.29
N ARG A 424 -7.86 -11.35 8.02
CA ARG A 424 -8.61 -12.20 8.97
C ARG A 424 -10.05 -12.51 8.55
N SER A 425 -10.49 -12.02 7.39
CA SER A 425 -11.87 -12.10 6.91
C SER A 425 -12.88 -11.39 7.82
N THR A 426 -12.47 -10.27 8.41
CA THR A 426 -13.30 -9.48 9.34
C THR A 426 -13.82 -8.20 8.72
N THR A 427 -13.32 -7.83 7.54
CA THR A 427 -13.65 -6.55 6.90
C THR A 427 -14.87 -6.70 5.98
N PRO A 428 -15.93 -5.88 6.14
CA PRO A 428 -17.03 -5.86 5.19
C PRO A 428 -16.56 -5.51 3.77
N ARG A 429 -17.04 -6.25 2.76
CA ARG A 429 -16.52 -6.16 1.38
C ARG A 429 -16.73 -4.77 0.76
N HIS A 430 -17.82 -4.08 1.10
CA HIS A 430 -18.10 -2.73 0.57
C HIS A 430 -17.16 -1.65 1.08
N TYR A 431 -16.29 -1.94 2.05
CA TYR A 431 -15.25 -1.01 2.51
C TYR A 431 -13.90 -1.18 1.79
N LEU A 432 -13.70 -2.26 1.04
CA LEU A 432 -12.50 -2.50 0.23
C LEU A 432 -12.63 -1.76 -1.11
N VAL A 433 -12.63 -0.43 -1.07
CA VAL A 433 -12.79 0.44 -2.26
C VAL A 433 -11.44 0.99 -2.70
N LEU A 434 -11.18 0.94 -4.00
CA LEU A 434 -10.03 1.58 -4.64
C LEU A 434 -10.49 2.85 -5.39
N PRO A 435 -9.71 3.96 -5.35
CA PRO A 435 -8.47 4.13 -4.60
C PRO A 435 -8.69 4.22 -3.08
N PHE A 436 -7.67 3.86 -2.29
CA PHE A 436 -7.74 3.89 -0.81
C PHE A 436 -8.33 5.19 -0.27
N GLY A 437 -8.00 6.32 -0.92
CA GLY A 437 -8.53 7.69 -0.79
C GLY A 437 -10.03 7.85 -0.54
N GLU A 438 -10.83 6.89 -1.04
CA GLU A 438 -12.29 6.94 -1.00
C GLU A 438 -12.89 6.04 0.09
N SER A 439 -12.06 5.27 0.82
CA SER A 439 -12.52 4.33 1.86
C SER A 439 -12.88 5.02 3.19
N LEU A 440 -13.77 4.42 3.98
CA LEU A 440 -14.19 4.91 5.31
C LEU A 440 -13.08 4.96 6.37
N ALA A 441 -11.88 4.47 6.05
CA ALA A 441 -10.70 4.53 6.90
C ALA A 441 -10.26 5.97 7.28
N TYR A 442 -10.72 7.01 6.57
CA TYR A 442 -10.33 8.41 6.82
C TYR A 442 -10.97 9.09 8.04
N ARG A 443 -11.82 8.43 8.82
CA ARG A 443 -12.37 9.06 10.05
C ARG A 443 -11.45 8.77 11.24
N PRO A 444 -10.99 9.77 12.01
CA PRO A 444 -10.36 9.51 13.30
C PRO A 444 -11.36 8.86 14.24
N GLY A 445 -10.89 7.86 14.98
CA GLY A 445 -11.71 6.94 15.76
C GLY A 445 -11.69 5.52 15.20
N PRO A 446 -11.97 4.49 16.02
CA PRO A 446 -12.07 3.13 15.55
C PRO A 446 -13.17 3.04 14.48
N VAL A 447 -12.89 2.39 13.34
CA VAL A 447 -13.93 2.12 12.35
C VAL A 447 -14.92 1.17 13.01
N SER A 448 -16.11 1.66 13.33
CA SER A 448 -17.14 0.83 13.96
C SER A 448 -17.72 -0.12 12.91
N ASP A 449 -17.60 -1.43 13.15
CA ASP A 449 -18.11 -2.47 12.27
C ASP A 449 -19.66 -2.51 12.21
N ASP A 450 -20.35 -1.75 13.08
CA ASP A 450 -21.80 -1.76 13.28
C ASP A 450 -22.55 -0.60 12.60
N ALA A 451 -22.10 -0.13 11.44
CA ALA A 451 -22.89 0.82 10.64
C ALA A 451 -24.09 0.10 9.97
N ARG A 452 -25.15 -0.18 10.75
CA ARG A 452 -26.49 -0.39 10.18
C ARG A 452 -26.86 0.87 9.39
N PRO A 453 -27.37 0.75 8.15
CA PRO A 453 -27.94 1.90 7.47
C PRO A 453 -29.10 2.41 8.30
N THR A 454 -29.01 3.66 8.76
CA THR A 454 -30.15 4.37 9.34
C THR A 454 -31.18 4.55 8.24
N SER A 455 -32.12 3.61 8.15
CA SER A 455 -33.39 3.80 7.48
C SER A 455 -34.24 4.76 8.31
N ASN A 456 -34.11 6.05 8.05
CA ASN A 456 -35.21 6.96 8.33
C ASN A 456 -35.88 7.29 7.00
N MET A 457 -37.08 6.72 6.85
CA MET A 457 -38.06 7.15 5.88
C MET A 457 -38.35 8.64 6.12
N GLU A 458 -38.32 9.43 5.06
CA GLU A 458 -39.42 10.34 4.77
C GLU A 458 -39.53 10.53 3.26
N ALA A 459 -40.73 10.24 2.75
CA ALA A 459 -41.09 10.28 1.36
C ALA A 459 -41.44 11.71 0.93
N GLY A 460 -41.01 12.12 -0.28
CA GLY A 460 -41.59 13.31 -0.91
C GLY A 460 -40.78 13.93 -2.06
N SER A 461 -41.06 13.47 -3.30
CA SER A 461 -41.11 14.28 -4.53
C SER A 461 -39.83 14.80 -5.22
N ASN A 462 -39.43 14.05 -6.25
CA ASN A 462 -39.05 14.44 -7.63
C ASN A 462 -38.21 15.72 -7.90
N ALA A 463 -36.99 15.53 -8.41
CA ALA A 463 -36.56 16.06 -9.71
C ALA A 463 -35.28 15.36 -10.22
N LYS A 464 -35.31 14.93 -11.49
CA LYS A 464 -34.18 14.41 -12.28
C LYS A 464 -33.08 15.46 -12.44
N VAL A 465 -31.82 15.12 -12.14
CA VAL A 465 -30.61 15.51 -12.91
C VAL A 465 -29.48 14.51 -12.59
N HIS A 466 -28.97 13.81 -13.62
CA HIS A 466 -27.65 13.14 -13.59
C HIS A 466 -26.55 14.18 -13.84
N PRO A 467 -25.31 13.95 -13.34
CA PRO A 467 -24.29 13.45 -14.26
C PRO A 467 -23.40 12.34 -13.70
N MET A 468 -22.76 11.66 -14.66
CA MET A 468 -21.94 10.46 -14.58
C MET A 468 -20.64 10.59 -13.77
N GLY A 469 -20.25 9.49 -13.14
CA GLY A 469 -18.87 9.15 -12.74
C GLY A 469 -18.68 7.64 -12.88
N HIS A 470 -17.77 7.24 -13.78
CA HIS A 470 -17.59 5.88 -14.29
C HIS A 470 -17.34 4.81 -13.22
N THR A 471 -18.25 3.83 -13.14
CA THR A 471 -18.01 2.50 -12.55
C THR A 471 -17.75 1.51 -13.69
N PHE A 472 -16.71 0.68 -13.55
CA PHE A 472 -16.29 -0.29 -14.57
C PHE A 472 -17.37 -1.36 -14.81
N ASP A 473 -17.77 -1.52 -16.07
CA ASP A 473 -18.78 -2.45 -16.56
C ASP A 473 -18.11 -3.68 -17.21
N LEU A 474 -18.37 -4.89 -16.67
CA LEU A 474 -18.02 -6.16 -17.30
C LEU A 474 -19.11 -6.50 -18.32
N ARG A 475 -18.87 -6.18 -19.60
CA ARG A 475 -19.69 -6.61 -20.73
C ARG A 475 -19.84 -8.14 -20.75
N LEU A 476 -21.07 -8.62 -20.59
CA LEU A 476 -21.55 -9.89 -21.15
C LEU A 476 -22.69 -9.58 -22.12
N ASP A 477 -22.51 -9.99 -23.37
CA ASP A 477 -23.43 -9.79 -24.48
C ASP A 477 -24.61 -10.80 -24.38
N PRO A 478 -25.89 -10.37 -24.36
CA PRO A 478 -27.01 -11.26 -24.14
C PRO A 478 -27.74 -11.54 -25.45
N THR A 479 -27.20 -12.42 -26.31
CA THR A 479 -28.00 -13.11 -27.34
C THR A 479 -27.29 -14.39 -27.79
N ASN A 480 -27.64 -15.52 -27.17
CA ASN A 480 -27.94 -16.76 -27.88
C ASN A 480 -28.50 -17.78 -26.89
N GLU A 481 -29.71 -18.21 -27.22
CA GLU A 481 -30.54 -19.15 -26.49
C GLU A 481 -30.03 -20.60 -26.56
N GLU A 482 -30.64 -21.41 -25.70
CA GLU A 482 -31.04 -22.80 -25.94
C GLU A 482 -30.16 -23.98 -25.44
N LEU A 483 -30.81 -24.68 -24.48
CA LEU A 483 -30.90 -26.13 -24.25
C LEU A 483 -29.73 -26.79 -23.50
N LEU A 484 -29.83 -27.02 -22.18
CA LEU A 484 -30.65 -27.97 -21.40
C LEU A 484 -30.10 -29.41 -21.32
N GLU A 485 -30.32 -29.95 -20.11
CA GLU A 485 -30.29 -31.36 -19.67
C GLU A 485 -28.91 -31.93 -19.33
N GLY A 486 -28.65 -32.39 -18.10
CA GLY A 486 -29.48 -33.22 -17.19
C GLY A 486 -28.63 -34.47 -16.92
N GLU A 487 -28.58 -35.15 -15.78
CA GLU A 487 -29.35 -35.27 -14.55
C GLU A 487 -28.34 -35.70 -13.46
N GLY A 488 -28.53 -35.45 -12.16
CA GLY A 488 -29.43 -36.20 -11.29
C GLY A 488 -28.59 -36.97 -10.24
N LYS A 489 -29.03 -37.33 -9.03
CA LYS A 489 -30.28 -37.27 -8.27
C LYS A 489 -29.91 -37.65 -6.82
N SER A 490 -30.63 -37.15 -5.82
CA SER A 490 -31.28 -37.93 -4.74
C SER A 490 -31.74 -36.96 -3.64
N THR A 491 -33.00 -36.53 -3.68
CA THR A 491 -34.18 -37.07 -2.96
C THR A 491 -34.42 -36.44 -1.59
N ILE A 492 -35.57 -35.78 -1.58
CA ILE A 492 -36.38 -35.18 -0.52
C ILE A 492 -36.62 -36.13 0.66
N SER A 493 -36.64 -35.57 1.88
CA SER A 493 -37.61 -35.91 2.91
C SER A 493 -37.89 -34.65 3.75
N GLU A 494 -39.16 -34.27 3.75
CA GLU A 494 -39.80 -33.16 4.45
C GLU A 494 -39.90 -33.39 5.97
N GLU A 495 -39.93 -32.26 6.68
CA GLU A 495 -40.66 -31.97 7.93
C GLU A 495 -40.38 -32.80 9.20
N LEU A 496 -39.81 -32.11 10.21
CA LEU A 496 -40.46 -32.00 11.52
C LEU A 496 -39.89 -30.82 12.33
N GLU A 497 -40.77 -29.88 12.67
CA GLU A 497 -40.59 -28.80 13.63
C GLU A 497 -40.16 -29.35 15.01
N VAL A 498 -39.15 -28.78 15.68
CA VAL A 498 -39.14 -28.55 17.13
C VAL A 498 -38.21 -27.36 17.48
N GLN A 499 -38.76 -26.38 18.20
CA GLN A 499 -38.13 -25.21 18.82
C GLN A 499 -37.11 -25.54 19.94
N PRO A 500 -36.28 -24.57 20.39
CA PRO A 500 -35.14 -24.83 21.26
C PRO A 500 -35.51 -24.83 22.76
N SER A 501 -34.93 -25.75 23.54
CA SER A 501 -34.95 -25.66 25.01
C SER A 501 -33.57 -25.94 25.62
N ALA A 502 -33.25 -25.14 26.63
CA ALA A 502 -31.95 -24.94 27.24
C ALA A 502 -31.47 -26.06 28.21
N SER A 503 -30.16 -26.00 28.48
CA SER A 503 -29.46 -26.37 29.74
C SER A 503 -29.31 -27.87 30.11
N ALA A 504 -28.07 -28.39 30.09
CA ALA A 504 -27.30 -28.75 31.31
C ALA A 504 -26.01 -29.58 31.05
N ARG A 505 -24.88 -29.03 31.53
CA ARG A 505 -23.67 -29.63 32.15
C ARG A 505 -22.76 -30.65 31.41
N PRO A 506 -21.44 -30.59 31.70
CA PRO A 506 -20.40 -31.30 30.97
C PRO A 506 -20.16 -32.69 31.55
N ARG A 507 -19.92 -33.68 30.69
CA ARG A 507 -19.38 -34.99 31.10
C ARG A 507 -18.20 -35.32 30.19
N GLY A 508 -17.04 -35.38 30.83
CA GLY A 508 -15.78 -35.73 30.19
C GLY A 508 -15.81 -37.15 29.62
N GLY A 509 -15.17 -37.26 28.46
CA GLY A 509 -14.79 -38.50 27.80
C GLY A 509 -13.77 -38.10 26.75
N ASP A 510 -12.50 -38.41 27.00
CA ASP A 510 -11.42 -38.20 26.05
C ASP A 510 -11.73 -38.98 24.76
N ALA A 511 -11.85 -38.25 23.65
CA ALA A 511 -11.95 -38.82 22.32
C ALA A 511 -10.56 -38.79 21.66
N GLU A 512 -10.07 -39.97 21.28
CA GLU A 512 -8.90 -40.14 20.43
C GLU A 512 -8.99 -39.27 19.16
N PRO A 513 -7.86 -38.78 18.62
CA PRO A 513 -7.87 -37.98 17.41
C PRO A 513 -8.17 -38.87 16.18
N GLU A 514 -9.43 -38.86 15.73
CA GLU A 514 -9.81 -39.32 14.40
C GLU A 514 -9.03 -38.51 13.35
N LYS A 515 -8.04 -39.16 12.73
CA LYS A 515 -7.42 -38.69 11.49
C LYS A 515 -8.45 -38.73 10.36
N GLY A 516 -8.68 -37.59 9.71
CA GLY A 516 -8.93 -37.62 8.26
C GLY A 516 -10.29 -37.15 7.73
N ARG A 517 -11.03 -36.28 8.41
CA ARG A 517 -12.08 -35.50 7.75
C ARG A 517 -11.75 -34.01 7.78
N ARG A 518 -11.37 -33.46 6.63
CA ARG A 518 -11.25 -31.99 6.46
C ARG A 518 -12.61 -31.39 6.83
N PRO A 519 -12.68 -30.40 7.75
CA PRO A 519 -13.94 -29.76 8.08
C PRO A 519 -14.52 -29.16 6.80
N ARG A 520 -15.82 -29.40 6.55
CA ARG A 520 -16.53 -28.71 5.46
C ARG A 520 -16.33 -27.21 5.67
N PRO A 521 -15.99 -26.44 4.61
CA PRO A 521 -15.89 -24.99 4.72
C PRO A 521 -17.22 -24.46 5.26
N ARG A 522 -17.15 -23.60 6.30
CA ARG A 522 -18.33 -22.97 6.87
C ARG A 522 -19.07 -22.20 5.76
N PRO A 523 -20.41 -22.11 5.80
CA PRO A 523 -21.16 -21.27 4.89
C PRO A 523 -20.57 -19.86 4.88
N ARG A 524 -20.20 -19.38 3.69
CA ARG A 524 -19.59 -18.07 3.44
C ARG A 524 -20.59 -16.99 3.81
N ASP A 525 -20.18 -16.01 4.62
CA ASP A 525 -20.94 -14.77 4.76
C ASP A 525 -20.66 -13.90 3.52
N PRO A 526 -21.65 -13.63 2.66
CA PRO A 526 -21.44 -12.83 1.46
C PRO A 526 -21.09 -11.37 1.75
N TYR A 527 -21.33 -10.88 2.97
CA TYR A 527 -21.12 -9.48 3.35
C TYR A 527 -19.66 -9.15 3.70
N PHE A 528 -18.91 -10.14 4.18
CA PHE A 528 -17.51 -9.97 4.56
C PHE A 528 -16.56 -10.39 3.44
N ALA A 529 -15.44 -9.68 3.36
CA ALA A 529 -14.32 -10.05 2.52
C ALA A 529 -13.63 -11.28 3.09
N ASP A 530 -13.13 -12.17 2.23
CA ASP A 530 -12.27 -13.26 2.69
C ASP A 530 -10.82 -12.76 2.86
N SER A 531 -9.97 -13.59 3.47
CA SER A 531 -8.57 -13.22 3.74
C SER A 531 -7.76 -13.01 2.45
N ALA A 532 -8.17 -13.64 1.34
CA ALA A 532 -7.53 -13.47 0.05
C ALA A 532 -7.93 -12.14 -0.61
N GLU A 533 -9.21 -11.76 -0.52
CA GLU A 533 -9.74 -10.46 -0.96
C GLU A 533 -9.11 -9.30 -0.16
N GLU A 534 -8.99 -9.45 1.16
CA GLU A 534 -8.26 -8.49 2.02
C GLU A 534 -6.77 -8.38 1.62
N GLY A 535 -6.11 -9.52 1.37
CA GLY A 535 -4.71 -9.56 0.93
C GLY A 535 -4.51 -8.93 -0.45
N ALA A 536 -5.39 -9.23 -1.41
CA ALA A 536 -5.38 -8.64 -2.75
C ALA A 536 -5.59 -7.13 -2.68
N TYR A 537 -6.52 -6.67 -1.83
CA TYR A 537 -6.73 -5.24 -1.60
C TYR A 537 -5.47 -4.54 -1.06
N ILE A 538 -4.81 -5.10 -0.03
CA ILE A 538 -3.55 -4.54 0.51
C ILE A 538 -2.49 -4.43 -0.60
N LEU A 539 -2.32 -5.49 -1.39
CA LEU A 539 -1.33 -5.55 -2.46
C LEU A 539 -1.62 -4.52 -3.55
N GLU A 540 -2.86 -4.38 -4.00
CA GLU A 540 -3.23 -3.38 -5.02
C GLU A 540 -3.09 -1.95 -4.49
N VAL A 541 -3.46 -1.68 -3.24
CA VAL A 541 -3.24 -0.36 -2.64
C VAL A 541 -1.75 -0.03 -2.61
N LEU A 542 -0.89 -0.92 -2.09
CA LEU A 542 0.55 -0.66 -2.00
C LEU A 542 1.24 -0.63 -3.38
N LYS A 543 0.74 -1.40 -4.34
CA LYS A 543 1.16 -1.33 -5.75
C LYS A 543 0.91 0.05 -6.36
N SER A 544 -0.19 0.72 -6.00
CA SER A 544 -0.46 2.10 -6.43
C SER A 544 0.59 3.12 -5.92
N TYR A 545 1.27 2.82 -4.81
CA TYR A 545 2.42 3.59 -4.31
C TYR A 545 3.77 3.14 -4.89
N GLY A 546 3.78 2.17 -5.81
CA GLY A 546 5.00 1.60 -6.39
C GLY A 546 5.71 0.60 -5.49
N SER A 547 4.97 -0.10 -4.62
CA SER A 547 5.50 -1.10 -3.70
C SER A 547 5.09 -2.51 -4.10
N TYR A 548 6.06 -3.43 -4.07
CA TYR A 548 5.88 -4.83 -4.43
C TYR A 548 6.46 -5.74 -3.34
N PRO A 549 5.90 -6.94 -3.13
CA PRO A 549 6.44 -7.91 -2.18
C PRO A 549 7.87 -8.30 -2.56
N ASP A 550 8.76 -8.44 -1.57
CA ASP A 550 10.12 -8.95 -1.77
C ASP A 550 10.35 -10.30 -1.10
N ASN A 551 11.59 -10.83 -1.18
CA ASN A 551 11.92 -12.13 -0.62
C ASN A 551 11.76 -12.16 0.91
N SER A 552 11.88 -11.01 1.58
CA SER A 552 11.64 -10.90 3.02
C SER A 552 10.15 -10.98 3.37
N VAL A 553 9.28 -10.37 2.55
CA VAL A 553 7.83 -10.52 2.67
C VAL A 553 7.42 -11.97 2.44
N MET A 554 7.91 -12.59 1.37
CA MET A 554 7.62 -14.00 1.07
C MET A 554 8.11 -14.95 2.17
N GLN A 555 9.29 -14.68 2.74
CA GLN A 555 9.78 -15.41 3.90
C GLN A 555 8.87 -15.25 5.13
N ALA A 556 8.47 -14.02 5.44
CA ALA A 556 7.65 -13.72 6.61
C ALA A 556 6.26 -14.37 6.51
N LEU A 557 5.63 -14.34 5.33
CA LEU A 557 4.35 -14.98 5.09
C LEU A 557 4.45 -16.50 5.08
N SER A 558 5.48 -17.06 4.43
CA SER A 558 5.69 -18.52 4.40
C SER A 558 6.06 -19.10 5.76
N ALA A 559 6.66 -18.32 6.67
CA ALA A 559 6.99 -18.75 8.02
C ALA A 559 5.77 -18.90 8.94
N GLN A 560 4.67 -18.17 8.68
CA GLN A 560 3.41 -18.29 9.43
C GLN A 560 2.58 -19.52 9.04
N TYR A 561 3.09 -20.35 8.13
CA TYR A 561 2.44 -21.56 7.67
C TYR A 561 2.47 -22.67 8.74
N GLU A 562 1.34 -22.85 9.43
CA GLU A 562 1.02 -24.03 10.26
C GLU A 562 -0.13 -24.88 9.64
N GLY A 563 -0.22 -24.94 8.30
CA GLY A 563 -1.23 -25.75 7.60
C GLY A 563 -2.64 -25.15 7.52
N GLN A 564 -2.78 -23.85 7.78
CA GLN A 564 -4.04 -23.13 7.64
C GLN A 564 -4.26 -22.63 6.20
N VAL A 565 -5.37 -23.05 5.57
CA VAL A 565 -5.75 -22.74 4.17
C VAL A 565 -5.87 -21.23 3.86
N PRO A 566 -6.50 -20.38 4.70
CA PRO A 566 -6.70 -18.96 4.40
C PRO A 566 -5.40 -18.18 4.21
N HIS A 567 -4.34 -18.56 4.94
CA HIS A 567 -3.03 -17.93 4.84
C HIS A 567 -2.33 -18.24 3.51
N MET A 568 -2.61 -19.38 2.88
CA MET A 568 -1.94 -19.78 1.64
C MET A 568 -2.49 -19.04 0.41
N GLU A 569 -3.76 -18.64 0.39
CA GLU A 569 -4.28 -17.79 -0.68
C GLU A 569 -3.66 -16.37 -0.64
N ILE A 570 -3.28 -15.89 0.55
CA ILE A 570 -2.51 -14.65 0.68
C ILE A 570 -1.10 -14.83 0.13
N VAL A 571 -0.42 -15.95 0.44
CA VAL A 571 0.91 -16.27 -0.13
C VAL A 571 0.83 -16.38 -1.65
N ALA A 572 -0.25 -16.96 -2.19
CA ALA A 572 -0.49 -17.03 -3.63
C ALA A 572 -0.57 -15.63 -4.25
N SER A 573 -1.43 -14.77 -3.69
CA SER A 573 -1.62 -13.39 -4.17
C SER A 573 -0.34 -12.56 -4.07
N ALA A 574 0.42 -12.72 -2.98
CA ALA A 574 1.71 -12.06 -2.79
C ALA A 574 2.77 -12.56 -3.78
N ALA A 575 2.76 -13.86 -4.14
CA ALA A 575 3.66 -14.40 -5.16
C ALA A 575 3.36 -13.82 -6.55
N ASP A 576 2.08 -13.71 -6.92
CA ASP A 576 1.69 -13.09 -8.20
C ASP A 576 2.12 -11.62 -8.27
N ALA A 577 1.86 -10.85 -7.20
CA ALA A 577 2.31 -9.46 -7.10
C ALA A 577 3.85 -9.33 -7.10
N PHE A 578 4.57 -10.29 -6.53
CA PHE A 578 6.04 -10.35 -6.59
C PHE A 578 6.53 -10.50 -8.04
N PHE A 579 5.94 -11.42 -8.81
CA PHE A 579 6.31 -11.63 -10.21
C PHE A 579 6.05 -10.38 -11.06
N ASP A 580 4.91 -9.73 -10.86
CA ASP A 580 4.60 -8.45 -11.49
C ASP A 580 5.66 -7.39 -11.14
N GLY A 581 6.01 -7.28 -9.86
CA GLY A 581 7.04 -6.36 -9.37
C GLY A 581 8.41 -6.62 -9.99
N CYS A 582 8.81 -7.88 -10.09
CA CYS A 582 10.04 -8.28 -10.78
C CYS A 582 10.09 -7.78 -12.23
N MET A 583 8.99 -7.96 -12.97
CA MET A 583 8.91 -7.51 -14.36
C MET A 583 8.88 -5.98 -14.46
N ALA A 584 8.14 -5.30 -13.59
CA ALA A 584 8.06 -3.84 -13.54
C ALA A 584 9.39 -3.18 -13.15
N SER A 585 10.18 -3.84 -12.28
CA SER A 585 11.46 -3.33 -11.77
C SER A 585 12.60 -3.35 -12.78
N GLN A 586 12.43 -4.04 -13.92
CA GLN A 586 13.44 -4.22 -14.96
C GLN A 586 14.80 -4.75 -14.43
N GLY A 587 14.75 -5.67 -13.46
CA GLY A 587 15.94 -6.33 -12.89
C GLY A 587 16.61 -5.59 -11.73
N THR A 588 16.01 -4.52 -11.22
CA THR A 588 16.51 -3.83 -10.01
C THR A 588 16.15 -4.56 -8.71
N MET A 589 15.06 -5.33 -8.72
CA MET A 589 14.63 -6.16 -7.60
C MET A 589 15.38 -7.50 -7.62
N CYS A 590 15.54 -8.16 -6.47
CA CYS A 590 16.07 -9.53 -6.45
C CYS A 590 15.01 -10.52 -6.94
N PRO A 591 15.36 -11.52 -7.76
CA PRO A 591 14.43 -12.56 -8.20
C PRO A 591 13.95 -13.42 -7.03
N VAL A 592 12.85 -14.16 -7.25
CA VAL A 592 12.21 -14.96 -6.18
C VAL A 592 13.10 -16.11 -5.71
N ASP A 593 13.30 -16.24 -4.39
CA ASP A 593 13.91 -17.43 -3.81
C ASP A 593 12.87 -18.56 -3.76
N CYS A 594 13.12 -19.60 -4.56
CA CYS A 594 12.23 -20.77 -4.68
C CYS A 594 12.02 -21.51 -3.34
N ARG A 595 12.88 -21.29 -2.33
CA ARG A 595 12.67 -21.82 -0.98
C ARG A 595 11.33 -21.38 -0.38
N PHE A 596 10.91 -20.14 -0.60
CA PHE A 596 9.68 -19.59 -0.04
C PHE A 596 8.43 -20.04 -0.80
N LEU A 597 8.59 -20.44 -2.08
CA LEU A 597 7.50 -20.97 -2.91
C LEU A 597 7.19 -22.45 -2.65
N HIS A 598 8.06 -23.15 -1.92
CA HIS A 598 7.89 -24.58 -1.66
C HIS A 598 6.58 -24.89 -0.92
N ALA A 599 6.23 -24.12 0.10
CA ALA A 599 4.96 -24.29 0.82
C ALA A 599 3.74 -24.08 -0.10
N LEU A 600 3.81 -23.08 -0.98
CA LEU A 600 2.77 -22.79 -1.97
C LEU A 600 2.61 -23.92 -2.99
N GLY A 601 3.73 -24.48 -3.47
CA GLY A 601 3.72 -25.66 -4.34
C GLY A 601 3.03 -26.86 -3.69
N TYR A 602 3.34 -27.17 -2.42
CA TYR A 602 2.68 -28.26 -1.68
C TYR A 602 1.20 -27.99 -1.47
N TYR A 603 0.82 -26.77 -1.14
CA TYR A 603 -0.58 -26.38 -0.99
C TYR A 603 -1.39 -26.63 -2.27
N TYR A 604 -0.85 -26.29 -3.44
CA TYR A 604 -1.51 -26.59 -4.71
C TYR A 604 -1.58 -28.10 -5.01
N ILE A 605 -0.52 -28.85 -4.69
CA ILE A 605 -0.51 -30.32 -4.82
C ILE A 605 -1.59 -30.96 -3.94
N ASP A 606 -1.66 -30.59 -2.67
CA ASP A 606 -2.54 -31.20 -1.67
C ASP A 606 -4.03 -30.87 -1.91
N ASN A 607 -4.31 -29.80 -2.66
CA ASN A 607 -5.64 -29.44 -3.14
C ASN A 607 -5.94 -29.91 -4.57
N ARG A 608 -5.00 -30.64 -5.20
CA ARG A 608 -5.11 -31.16 -6.58
C ARG A 608 -5.27 -30.06 -7.65
N TRP A 609 -4.79 -28.85 -7.38
CA TRP A 609 -4.80 -27.73 -8.33
C TRP A 609 -3.56 -27.74 -9.22
N ARG A 610 -3.53 -28.69 -10.16
CA ARG A 610 -2.38 -28.91 -11.05
C ARG A 610 -2.04 -27.68 -11.87
N ASP A 611 -3.02 -27.03 -12.45
CA ASP A 611 -2.82 -25.86 -13.33
C ASP A 611 -2.16 -24.69 -12.59
N ARG A 612 -2.57 -24.44 -11.33
CA ARG A 612 -1.93 -23.41 -10.49
C ARG A 612 -0.49 -23.75 -10.15
N ALA A 613 -0.19 -25.01 -9.86
CA ALA A 613 1.18 -25.46 -9.59
C ALA A 613 2.07 -25.38 -10.84
N HIS A 614 1.53 -25.73 -12.02
CA HIS A 614 2.22 -25.63 -13.30
C HIS A 614 2.48 -24.17 -13.69
N LEU A 615 1.47 -23.30 -13.53
CA LEU A 615 1.60 -21.86 -13.73
C LEU A 615 2.69 -21.26 -12.84
N LEU A 616 2.78 -21.67 -11.57
CA LEU A 616 3.81 -21.20 -10.65
C LEU A 616 5.22 -21.55 -11.15
N VAL A 617 5.44 -22.79 -11.60
CA VAL A 617 6.74 -23.22 -12.16
C VAL A 617 7.05 -22.46 -13.45
N ARG A 618 6.06 -22.27 -14.32
CA ARG A 618 6.19 -21.48 -15.55
C ARG A 618 6.64 -20.04 -15.25
N ARG A 619 5.98 -19.35 -14.31
CA ARG A 619 6.29 -17.97 -13.94
C ARG A 619 7.72 -17.82 -13.42
N VAL A 620 8.20 -18.78 -12.62
CA VAL A 620 9.61 -18.79 -12.15
C VAL A 620 10.59 -18.92 -13.31
N LEU A 621 10.33 -19.82 -14.25
CA LEU A 621 11.20 -20.02 -15.42
C LEU A 621 11.24 -18.80 -16.35
N GLU A 622 10.09 -18.20 -16.62
CA GLU A 622 9.97 -16.98 -17.42
C GLU A 622 10.65 -15.79 -16.74
N MET A 623 10.53 -15.67 -15.41
CA MET A 623 11.26 -14.67 -14.62
C MET A 623 12.77 -14.87 -14.75
N PHE A 624 13.29 -16.10 -14.58
CA PHE A 624 14.73 -16.36 -14.73
C PHE A 624 15.25 -16.02 -16.13
N TYR A 625 14.47 -16.31 -17.17
CA TYR A 625 14.80 -15.89 -18.53
C TYR A 625 14.82 -14.35 -18.64
N ALA A 626 13.80 -13.67 -18.13
CA ALA A 626 13.73 -12.21 -18.17
C ALA A 626 14.95 -11.57 -17.48
N TYR A 627 15.34 -12.06 -16.30
CA TYR A 627 16.50 -11.54 -15.58
C TYR A 627 17.80 -11.71 -16.36
N GLN A 628 18.11 -12.91 -16.84
CA GLN A 628 19.40 -13.13 -17.50
C GLN A 628 19.47 -12.61 -18.94
N VAL A 629 18.36 -12.70 -19.69
CA VAL A 629 18.34 -12.40 -21.12
C VAL A 629 17.82 -11.00 -21.41
N THR A 630 16.79 -10.54 -20.69
CA THR A 630 16.15 -9.25 -20.97
C THR A 630 16.76 -8.12 -20.13
N PHE A 631 16.99 -8.37 -18.83
CA PHE A 631 17.51 -7.37 -17.90
C PHE A 631 19.03 -7.45 -17.70
N HIS A 632 19.66 -8.54 -18.16
CA HIS A 632 21.09 -8.84 -17.95
C HIS A 632 21.52 -8.75 -16.48
N ALA A 633 20.63 -9.17 -15.57
CA ALA A 633 20.83 -9.21 -14.13
C ALA A 633 21.19 -10.63 -13.65
N GLU A 634 21.95 -10.71 -12.56
CA GLU A 634 22.28 -11.98 -11.91
C GLU A 634 21.08 -12.55 -11.14
N LEU A 635 21.01 -13.88 -11.02
CA LEU A 635 19.96 -14.55 -10.24
C LEU A 635 20.27 -14.60 -8.74
N SER A 636 21.46 -14.15 -8.32
CA SER A 636 21.89 -14.05 -6.93
C SER A 636 21.80 -15.37 -6.13
N GLY A 637 21.88 -16.53 -6.79
CA GLY A 637 21.82 -17.85 -6.16
C GLY A 637 20.41 -18.32 -5.77
N THR A 638 19.36 -17.60 -6.19
CA THR A 638 17.95 -17.94 -5.94
C THR A 638 17.51 -19.21 -6.68
N GLU A 639 18.20 -19.56 -7.77
CA GLU A 639 18.01 -20.75 -8.59
C GLU A 639 18.40 -22.05 -7.87
N LYS A 640 19.20 -21.98 -6.79
CA LYS A 640 19.71 -23.15 -6.06
C LYS A 640 18.59 -24.09 -5.58
N TRP A 641 17.45 -23.52 -5.18
CA TRP A 641 16.30 -24.28 -4.69
C TRP A 641 15.30 -24.65 -5.78
N PHE A 642 15.49 -24.16 -7.02
CA PHE A 642 14.59 -24.42 -8.13
C PHE A 642 14.48 -25.92 -8.44
N SER A 643 15.61 -26.64 -8.49
CA SER A 643 15.64 -28.08 -8.77
C SER A 643 14.73 -28.89 -7.85
N TYR A 644 14.82 -28.63 -6.54
CA TYR A 644 14.03 -29.32 -5.54
C TYR A 644 12.55 -28.96 -5.62
N PHE A 645 12.24 -27.66 -5.77
CA PHE A 645 10.87 -27.16 -5.92
C PHE A 645 10.19 -27.72 -7.18
N ALA A 646 10.80 -27.54 -8.35
CA ALA A 646 10.22 -27.90 -9.64
C ALA A 646 10.03 -29.41 -9.78
N VAL A 647 11.01 -30.23 -9.35
CA VAL A 647 10.89 -31.70 -9.45
C VAL A 647 9.82 -32.25 -8.52
N ILE A 648 9.64 -31.68 -7.32
CA ILE A 648 8.52 -32.07 -6.45
C ILE A 648 7.18 -31.75 -7.11
N VAL A 649 7.02 -30.53 -7.64
CA VAL A 649 5.80 -30.15 -8.36
C VAL A 649 5.54 -31.10 -9.52
N GLY A 650 6.54 -31.34 -10.38
CA GLY A 650 6.42 -32.24 -11.52
C GLY A 650 6.03 -33.66 -11.14
N THR A 651 6.75 -34.29 -10.21
CA THR A 651 6.52 -35.69 -9.80
C THR A 651 5.20 -35.92 -9.05
N LYS A 652 4.66 -34.88 -8.40
CA LYS A 652 3.40 -34.95 -7.65
C LYS A 652 2.17 -34.57 -8.46
N THR A 653 2.31 -33.68 -9.43
CA THR A 653 1.17 -33.18 -10.24
C THR A 653 1.01 -33.90 -11.58
N GLY A 654 2.09 -34.45 -12.14
CA GLY A 654 2.11 -35.10 -13.45
C GLY A 654 2.84 -36.44 -13.47
N PRO A 655 3.08 -37.00 -14.68
CA PRO A 655 3.87 -38.21 -14.85
C PRO A 655 5.35 -37.95 -14.55
N LEU A 656 6.10 -39.03 -14.36
CA LEU A 656 7.52 -38.94 -13.99
C LEU A 656 8.35 -38.20 -15.04
N ASP A 657 7.97 -38.27 -16.32
CA ASP A 657 8.56 -37.53 -17.44
C ASP A 657 8.62 -36.03 -17.19
N LEU A 658 7.56 -35.45 -16.61
CA LEU A 658 7.51 -34.03 -16.26
C LEU A 658 8.56 -33.70 -15.19
N GLY A 659 8.72 -34.58 -14.19
CA GLY A 659 9.75 -34.46 -13.16
C GLY A 659 11.16 -34.55 -13.73
N VAL A 660 11.40 -35.46 -14.68
CA VAL A 660 12.70 -35.61 -15.37
C VAL A 660 13.00 -34.39 -16.25
N GLY A 661 12.01 -33.88 -16.97
CA GLY A 661 12.16 -32.67 -17.79
C GLY A 661 12.44 -31.42 -16.96
N LEU A 662 11.77 -31.25 -15.82
CA LEU A 662 12.04 -30.16 -14.87
C LEU A 662 13.40 -30.31 -14.18
N PHE A 663 13.86 -31.55 -13.93
CA PHE A 663 15.22 -31.80 -13.48
C PHE A 663 16.25 -31.36 -14.53
N ALA A 664 16.04 -31.69 -15.81
CA ALA A 664 16.90 -31.24 -16.90
C ALA A 664 16.92 -29.71 -17.04
N ALA A 665 15.77 -29.03 -16.90
CA ALA A 665 15.71 -27.56 -16.84
C ALA A 665 16.51 -27.01 -15.66
N SER A 666 16.50 -27.69 -14.50
CA SER A 666 17.30 -27.29 -13.35
C SER A 666 18.81 -27.48 -13.55
N LEU A 667 19.24 -28.51 -14.29
CA LEU A 667 20.65 -28.69 -14.67
C LEU A 667 21.14 -27.54 -15.56
N ALA A 668 20.27 -26.98 -16.41
CA ALA A 668 20.60 -25.82 -17.23
C ALA A 668 20.83 -24.54 -16.41
N LEU A 669 20.23 -24.46 -15.21
CA LEU A 669 20.25 -23.28 -14.33
C LEU A 669 21.25 -23.40 -13.17
N SER A 670 21.65 -24.60 -12.78
CA SER A 670 22.30 -24.88 -11.48
C SER A 670 23.77 -24.48 -11.36
N ASP A 671 24.19 -24.15 -10.12
CA ASP A 671 25.58 -24.02 -9.63
C ASP A 671 26.38 -25.34 -9.57
N LYS A 672 26.22 -26.23 -10.55
CA LYS A 672 27.01 -27.46 -10.68
C LYS A 672 26.83 -28.49 -9.54
N THR A 673 25.70 -28.51 -8.83
CA THR A 673 25.40 -29.49 -7.77
C THR A 673 23.99 -30.04 -7.88
N VAL A 674 23.82 -31.36 -7.63
CA VAL A 674 22.51 -32.01 -7.63
C VAL A 674 22.03 -32.19 -6.20
N ASN A 675 20.79 -31.78 -5.91
CA ASN A 675 20.21 -31.93 -4.59
C ASN A 675 19.86 -33.41 -4.31
N PRO A 676 20.38 -34.03 -3.22
CA PRO A 676 20.15 -35.45 -2.94
C PRO A 676 18.67 -35.79 -2.74
N LYS A 677 17.86 -34.83 -2.27
CA LYS A 677 16.41 -35.04 -2.12
C LYS A 677 15.70 -35.20 -3.47
N VAL A 678 16.21 -34.57 -4.53
CA VAL A 678 15.68 -34.70 -5.90
C VAL A 678 15.90 -36.12 -6.41
N ALA A 679 17.11 -36.64 -6.23
CA ALA A 679 17.45 -38.04 -6.57
C ALA A 679 16.50 -39.03 -5.89
N THR A 680 16.31 -38.91 -4.58
CA THR A 680 15.39 -39.79 -3.84
C THR A 680 13.96 -39.70 -4.36
N LYS A 681 13.47 -38.51 -4.73
CA LYS A 681 12.10 -38.32 -5.21
C LYS A 681 11.86 -38.92 -6.59
N LEU A 682 12.83 -38.78 -7.51
CA LEU A 682 12.76 -39.38 -8.84
C LEU A 682 12.83 -40.91 -8.75
N THR A 683 13.78 -41.46 -8.00
CA THR A 683 13.91 -42.91 -7.80
C THR A 683 12.68 -43.52 -7.10
N ALA A 684 12.07 -42.82 -6.14
CA ALA A 684 10.89 -43.33 -5.43
C ALA A 684 9.61 -43.39 -6.28
N LYS A 685 9.58 -42.75 -7.45
CA LYS A 685 8.41 -42.67 -8.35
C LYS A 685 8.52 -43.59 -9.57
N ARG A 686 9.54 -44.45 -9.62
CA ARG A 686 10.07 -45.20 -10.79
C ARG A 686 9.10 -46.18 -11.49
N ASP A 687 7.83 -46.26 -11.12
CA ASP A 687 6.99 -47.43 -11.44
C ASP A 687 5.97 -47.22 -12.59
N SER A 688 6.28 -46.43 -13.64
CA SER A 688 5.26 -46.11 -14.68
C SER A 688 5.64 -46.23 -16.15
N ALA A 689 6.92 -46.30 -16.56
CA ALA A 689 7.31 -46.45 -17.97
C ALA A 689 8.76 -46.97 -18.14
N GLU A 690 8.99 -47.87 -19.11
CA GLU A 690 10.30 -48.51 -19.36
C GLU A 690 11.41 -47.48 -19.69
N HIS A 691 11.14 -46.50 -20.55
CA HIS A 691 12.12 -45.49 -20.94
C HIS A 691 12.56 -44.57 -19.79
N VAL A 692 11.70 -44.37 -18.80
CA VAL A 692 12.00 -43.54 -17.63
C VAL A 692 12.87 -44.28 -16.62
N VAL A 693 12.64 -45.59 -16.50
CA VAL A 693 13.48 -46.49 -15.70
C VAL A 693 14.91 -46.48 -16.22
N GLU A 694 15.11 -46.52 -17.54
CA GLU A 694 16.44 -46.48 -18.15
C GLU A 694 17.17 -45.16 -17.89
N VAL A 695 16.47 -44.03 -17.99
CA VAL A 695 17.04 -42.70 -17.73
C VAL A 695 17.45 -42.55 -16.27
N ILE A 696 16.61 -42.99 -15.33
CA ILE A 696 16.93 -42.96 -13.89
C ILE A 696 18.09 -43.91 -13.56
N ALA A 697 18.10 -45.12 -14.14
CA ALA A 697 19.19 -46.07 -13.95
C ALA A 697 20.53 -45.50 -14.45
N GLU A 698 20.51 -44.76 -15.57
CA GLU A 698 21.71 -44.10 -16.08
C GLU A 698 22.16 -42.93 -15.20
N MET A 699 21.24 -42.14 -14.63
CA MET A 699 21.57 -41.12 -13.61
C MET A 699 22.16 -41.74 -12.34
N GLU A 700 21.66 -42.90 -11.91
CA GLU A 700 22.19 -43.67 -10.78
C GLU A 700 23.62 -44.15 -11.05
N LYS A 701 23.93 -44.63 -12.27
CA LYS A 701 25.31 -44.97 -12.68
C LYS A 701 26.23 -43.76 -12.67
N CYS A 702 25.72 -42.58 -13.03
CA CYS A 702 26.47 -41.32 -12.91
C CYS A 702 26.67 -40.88 -11.44
N GLY A 703 26.09 -41.59 -10.46
CA GLY A 703 26.18 -41.26 -9.04
C GLY A 703 25.46 -39.96 -8.67
N TRP A 704 24.50 -39.52 -9.50
CA TRP A 704 23.83 -38.22 -9.37
C TRP A 704 24.78 -37.00 -9.38
N ASP A 705 26.00 -37.16 -9.92
CA ASP A 705 26.97 -36.07 -10.04
C ASP A 705 26.67 -35.21 -11.26
N TYR A 706 26.64 -33.88 -11.07
CA TYR A 706 26.30 -32.90 -12.12
C TYR A 706 27.19 -33.05 -13.36
N HIS A 707 28.51 -33.13 -13.19
CA HIS A 707 29.44 -33.22 -14.30
C HIS A 707 29.37 -34.57 -15.01
N ARG A 708 29.20 -35.67 -14.25
CA ARG A 708 29.04 -37.01 -14.83
C ARG A 708 27.75 -37.17 -15.62
N ILE A 709 26.65 -36.59 -15.15
CA ILE A 709 25.36 -36.57 -15.88
C ILE A 709 25.51 -35.82 -17.21
N LEU A 710 26.10 -34.62 -17.19
CA LEU A 710 26.30 -33.83 -18.42
C LEU A 710 27.28 -34.47 -19.40
N CYS A 711 28.22 -35.29 -18.93
CA CYS A 711 29.16 -36.04 -19.77
C CYS A 711 28.60 -37.38 -20.28
N SER A 712 27.40 -37.80 -19.85
CA SER A 712 26.80 -39.05 -20.31
C SER A 712 26.13 -38.87 -21.66
N ASP A 713 26.70 -39.47 -22.69
CA ASP A 713 26.15 -39.44 -24.05
C ASP A 713 24.79 -40.14 -24.14
N ALA A 714 24.55 -41.16 -23.31
CA ALA A 714 23.27 -41.84 -23.19
C ALA A 714 22.14 -40.92 -22.70
N LEU A 715 22.47 -39.94 -21.84
CA LEU A 715 21.52 -38.97 -21.29
C LEU A 715 21.40 -37.70 -22.15
N MET A 716 22.49 -37.28 -22.80
CA MET A 716 22.58 -35.94 -23.38
C MET A 716 22.51 -35.88 -24.91
N LEU A 717 22.81 -36.97 -25.63
CA LEU A 717 22.69 -37.01 -27.09
C LEU A 717 21.29 -37.46 -27.51
N GLU A 718 20.78 -36.81 -28.55
CA GLU A 718 19.58 -37.29 -29.22
C GLU A 718 19.85 -38.63 -29.92
N PRO A 719 18.83 -39.47 -30.15
CA PRO A 719 19.00 -40.80 -30.75
C PRO A 719 19.79 -40.83 -32.06
N HIS A 720 19.58 -39.82 -32.92
CA HIS A 720 20.29 -39.68 -34.19
C HIS A 720 21.75 -39.23 -34.00
N GLU A 721 22.04 -38.47 -32.95
CA GLU A 721 23.41 -38.05 -32.62
C GLU A 721 24.21 -39.22 -32.01
N ARG A 722 23.57 -40.10 -31.23
CA ARG A 722 24.19 -41.33 -30.70
C ARG A 722 24.59 -42.30 -31.79
N ALA A 723 23.70 -42.54 -32.76
CA ALA A 723 24.00 -43.39 -33.91
C ALA A 723 25.20 -42.87 -34.73
N ASN A 724 25.41 -41.55 -34.76
CA ASN A 724 26.57 -40.94 -35.42
C ASN A 724 27.85 -40.99 -34.57
N ALA A 725 27.74 -40.92 -33.24
CA ALA A 725 28.86 -41.04 -32.32
C ALA A 725 29.42 -42.48 -32.27
N GLU A 726 28.55 -43.50 -32.27
CA GLU A 726 28.94 -44.92 -32.30
C GLU A 726 29.61 -45.32 -33.63
N ASN A 727 29.29 -44.62 -34.73
CA ASN A 727 29.90 -44.86 -36.04
C ASN A 727 31.24 -44.09 -36.26
N GLY A 728 31.66 -43.24 -35.32
CA GLY A 728 32.85 -42.38 -35.42
C GLY A 728 34.13 -42.95 -34.81
N GLU A 729 34.07 -44.08 -34.07
CA GLU A 729 35.22 -44.68 -33.37
C GLU A 729 35.77 -45.93 -34.08
N PHE A 730 36.21 -45.85 -35.35
CA PHE A 730 37.19 -46.79 -35.90
C PHE A 730 37.99 -46.17 -37.06
N PRO A 731 39.28 -45.83 -36.89
CA PRO A 731 40.18 -45.64 -38.03
C PRO A 731 40.76 -46.99 -38.46
N ALA A 732 40.73 -47.23 -39.77
CA ALA A 732 41.35 -48.37 -40.44
C ALA A 732 42.87 -48.45 -40.20
N GLY A 733 43.38 -49.67 -39.98
CA GLY A 733 44.81 -49.92 -39.79
C GLY A 733 45.26 -51.38 -39.66
N SER A 734 45.10 -52.17 -40.73
CA SER A 734 46.08 -53.12 -41.29
C SER A 734 46.71 -54.28 -40.47
N ARG A 735 46.44 -55.52 -40.96
CA ARG A 735 47.31 -56.74 -41.12
C ARG A 735 47.83 -57.46 -39.86
N ASP A 736 48.08 -58.78 -39.81
CA ASP A 736 47.91 -59.98 -40.65
C ASP A 736 48.25 -61.21 -39.75
N HIS A 737 47.89 -62.42 -40.22
CA HIS A 737 48.40 -63.78 -39.89
C HIS A 737 47.63 -64.77 -38.98
N HIS A 738 47.00 -65.73 -39.68
CA HIS A 738 47.07 -67.23 -39.60
C HIS A 738 46.84 -67.94 -38.25
N HIS A 739 45.83 -68.81 -38.14
CA HIS A 739 45.73 -70.23 -38.57
C HIS A 739 44.24 -70.62 -38.33
N GLY A 740 43.50 -71.45 -39.07
CA GLY A 740 43.80 -72.65 -39.85
C GLY A 740 42.98 -73.82 -39.27
N ARG A 741 42.19 -74.51 -40.13
CA ARG A 741 41.48 -75.83 -39.95
C ARG A 741 40.04 -75.71 -39.43
N GLY A 742 38.97 -75.92 -40.20
CA GLY A 742 38.51 -77.13 -40.95
C GLY A 742 37.26 -77.68 -40.20
N ALA A 743 36.16 -78.18 -40.75
CA ALA A 743 35.75 -78.63 -42.08
C ALA A 743 34.21 -78.80 -42.12
N ASN A 744 33.64 -78.73 -43.34
CA ASN A 744 32.51 -79.49 -43.90
C ASN A 744 31.07 -79.50 -43.32
N GLY A 745 30.11 -79.32 -44.26
CA GLY A 745 28.80 -79.99 -44.30
C GLY A 745 27.60 -79.04 -44.51
N SER A 746 27.40 -78.44 -45.69
CA SER A 746 26.56 -78.92 -46.82
C SER A 746 25.09 -79.28 -46.54
N ARG A 747 24.21 -78.57 -47.30
CA ARG A 747 22.89 -78.95 -47.85
C ARG A 747 21.70 -79.05 -46.89
N ALA A 748 20.45 -78.75 -47.28
CA ALA A 748 19.83 -78.11 -48.46
C ALA A 748 18.30 -78.09 -48.20
N ALA A 749 17.61 -77.17 -48.88
CA ALA A 749 16.19 -77.24 -49.30
C ALA A 749 15.11 -77.36 -48.19
N GLY A 750 13.99 -76.66 -48.23
CA GLY A 750 13.40 -75.79 -49.24
C GLY A 750 11.90 -75.65 -48.94
N ALA A 751 11.29 -74.65 -49.59
CA ALA A 751 9.87 -74.56 -49.94
C ALA A 751 8.84 -74.42 -48.78
N VAL A 752 7.70 -73.74 -48.89
CA VAL A 752 7.06 -72.74 -49.79
C VAL A 752 5.67 -72.55 -49.17
N SER A 753 5.21 -71.30 -49.02
CA SER A 753 3.79 -70.86 -48.92
C SER A 753 2.96 -71.42 -47.74
N SER A 754 1.86 -70.85 -47.26
CA SER A 754 0.79 -69.98 -47.79
C SER A 754 -0.09 -69.62 -46.56
N SER A 755 -0.34 -68.36 -46.25
CA SER A 755 -1.56 -67.57 -46.55
C SER A 755 -2.82 -67.86 -45.71
N ALA A 756 -3.58 -66.78 -45.46
CA ALA A 756 -5.03 -66.68 -45.18
C ALA A 756 -5.44 -66.86 -43.69
N THR A 757 -5.80 -65.80 -42.93
CA THR A 757 -6.97 -64.88 -42.94
C THR A 757 -8.22 -65.40 -42.23
N ALA A 758 -8.84 -64.46 -41.47
CA ALA A 758 -10.23 -64.40 -40.98
C ALA A 758 -10.55 -65.21 -39.71
N ALA A 759 -11.49 -64.85 -38.83
CA ALA A 759 -12.26 -63.66 -38.44
C ALA A 759 -13.31 -64.16 -37.40
N GLY A 760 -13.85 -63.29 -36.54
CA GLY A 760 -15.10 -63.51 -35.77
C GLY A 760 -14.90 -64.01 -34.34
N GLU A 761 -15.25 -63.18 -33.33
CA GLU A 761 -16.50 -63.26 -32.50
C GLU A 761 -16.31 -64.25 -31.32
N GLU A 762 -16.72 -64.03 -30.06
CA GLU A 762 -17.61 -63.09 -29.40
C GLU A 762 -17.42 -63.21 -27.86
N HIS A 763 -17.55 -62.09 -27.14
CA HIS A 763 -18.24 -61.87 -25.86
C HIS A 763 -18.03 -62.75 -24.59
N LEU A 764 -17.67 -62.05 -23.49
CA LEU A 764 -18.22 -62.06 -22.11
C LEU A 764 -17.19 -61.31 -21.21
N GLY A 765 -17.37 -60.11 -20.64
CA GLY A 765 -18.58 -59.45 -20.14
C GLY A 765 -18.54 -59.40 -18.62
N LYS A 766 -17.84 -58.42 -18.00
CA LYS A 766 -18.18 -57.84 -16.68
C LYS A 766 -17.78 -56.37 -16.62
N GLU A 767 -18.80 -55.56 -16.50
CA GLU A 767 -18.83 -54.12 -16.46
C GLU A 767 -18.26 -53.56 -15.15
N SER A 768 -17.59 -52.40 -15.22
CA SER A 768 -17.55 -51.42 -14.15
C SER A 768 -17.74 -50.04 -14.78
N ILE A 769 -18.99 -49.57 -14.71
CA ILE A 769 -19.45 -48.29 -15.25
C ILE A 769 -19.34 -47.25 -14.13
N TYR A 770 -18.40 -46.30 -14.25
CA TYR A 770 -18.54 -44.88 -13.93
C TYR A 770 -17.26 -44.13 -14.36
N THR A 771 -17.13 -43.92 -15.66
CA THR A 771 -16.37 -42.79 -16.22
C THR A 771 -17.24 -42.21 -17.32
N SER A 772 -18.07 -41.23 -16.97
CA SER A 772 -18.72 -40.35 -17.94
C SER A 772 -17.65 -39.48 -18.60
N ALA A 773 -17.68 -39.49 -19.93
CA ALA A 773 -16.72 -38.91 -20.85
C ALA A 773 -16.65 -37.38 -20.78
N GLY A 774 -15.44 -36.87 -20.93
CA GLY A 774 -15.16 -35.43 -21.03
C GLY A 774 -13.69 -35.04 -21.05
N GLN A 775 -12.75 -35.96 -21.30
CA GLN A 775 -11.37 -35.65 -21.71
C GLN A 775 -10.94 -36.73 -22.70
N GLY A 776 -10.69 -36.33 -23.95
CA GLY A 776 -10.02 -37.18 -24.93
C GLY A 776 -8.64 -37.64 -24.43
N PRO A 777 -8.07 -38.69 -25.03
CA PRO A 777 -6.82 -39.26 -24.56
C PRO A 777 -5.73 -38.20 -24.53
N SER A 778 -5.14 -38.04 -23.35
CA SER A 778 -3.91 -37.29 -23.12
C SER A 778 -2.92 -37.55 -24.25
N SER A 779 -2.38 -36.48 -24.83
CA SER A 779 -1.46 -36.46 -25.97
C SER A 779 -0.07 -37.05 -25.63
N TYR A 780 -0.03 -38.27 -25.09
CA TYR A 780 1.16 -39.11 -24.93
C TYR A 780 1.41 -40.04 -26.12
N THR A 781 0.51 -40.07 -27.11
CA THR A 781 0.75 -40.74 -28.40
C THR A 781 1.33 -39.76 -29.41
N ASN A 782 2.50 -39.18 -29.12
CA ASN A 782 3.34 -38.65 -30.18
C ASN A 782 4.13 -39.84 -30.76
N SER A 783 3.76 -40.25 -31.97
CA SER A 783 4.40 -41.29 -32.77
C SER A 783 5.91 -41.10 -33.03
N HIS A 784 6.48 -39.97 -32.59
CA HIS A 784 7.93 -39.69 -32.64
C HIS A 784 8.73 -40.21 -31.43
N LEU A 785 8.08 -40.72 -30.36
CA LEU A 785 8.77 -41.25 -29.17
C LEU A 785 8.89 -42.78 -29.16
N VAL A 786 8.36 -43.49 -30.16
CA VAL A 786 8.10 -44.95 -30.06
C VAL A 786 9.31 -45.84 -30.41
N SER A 787 10.46 -45.30 -30.82
CA SER A 787 11.60 -46.17 -31.20
C SER A 787 12.98 -45.81 -30.65
N ALA A 788 13.10 -44.85 -29.73
CA ALA A 788 14.41 -44.47 -29.21
C ALA A 788 14.36 -43.92 -27.79
N ARG A 789 15.32 -44.33 -26.95
CA ARG A 789 15.57 -43.77 -25.62
C ARG A 789 15.63 -42.23 -25.72
N PRO A 790 14.73 -41.45 -25.11
CA PRO A 790 14.73 -39.99 -25.24
C PRO A 790 15.90 -39.36 -24.45
N SER A 791 16.46 -38.26 -24.95
CA SER A 791 17.50 -37.50 -24.23
C SER A 791 16.89 -36.61 -23.14
N LEU A 792 17.70 -36.11 -22.20
CA LEU A 792 17.29 -35.09 -21.23
C LEU A 792 16.84 -33.79 -21.89
N VAL A 793 17.37 -33.46 -23.07
CA VAL A 793 16.92 -32.30 -23.86
C VAL A 793 15.50 -32.53 -24.36
N THR A 794 15.17 -33.74 -24.82
CA THR A 794 13.81 -34.10 -25.23
C THR A 794 12.83 -34.06 -24.06
N TYR A 795 13.17 -34.64 -22.90
CA TYR A 795 12.32 -34.56 -21.71
C TYR A 795 12.09 -33.11 -21.26
N MET A 796 13.13 -32.28 -21.27
CA MET A 796 13.00 -30.86 -20.94
C MET A 796 12.06 -30.14 -21.91
N TYR A 797 12.23 -30.34 -23.22
CA TYR A 797 11.39 -29.68 -24.23
C TYR A 797 9.91 -30.04 -24.07
N VAL A 798 9.60 -31.33 -23.88
CA VAL A 798 8.23 -31.81 -23.66
C VAL A 798 7.65 -31.21 -22.38
N ALA A 799 8.40 -31.26 -21.27
CA ALA A 799 7.97 -30.68 -20.00
C ALA A 799 7.67 -29.18 -20.09
N LEU A 800 8.55 -28.40 -20.72
CA LEU A 800 8.37 -26.96 -20.86
C LEU A 800 7.18 -26.61 -21.77
N ARG A 801 6.97 -27.36 -22.84
CA ARG A 801 5.80 -27.22 -23.72
C ARG A 801 4.50 -27.53 -22.98
N ASP A 802 4.47 -28.61 -22.21
CA ASP A 802 3.28 -29.03 -21.47
C ASP A 802 2.93 -28.05 -20.34
N LEU A 803 3.94 -27.38 -19.74
CA LEU A 803 3.75 -26.27 -18.81
C LEU A 803 3.37 -24.94 -19.50
N GLY A 804 3.34 -24.91 -20.83
CA GLY A 804 3.04 -23.71 -21.62
C GLY A 804 4.11 -22.62 -21.54
N VAL A 805 5.35 -22.97 -21.22
CA VAL A 805 6.48 -22.02 -21.15
C VAL A 805 6.76 -21.43 -22.53
N ASP A 806 6.99 -20.12 -22.59
CA ASP A 806 7.31 -19.42 -23.83
C ASP A 806 8.47 -20.07 -24.59
N LYS A 807 8.32 -20.18 -25.92
CA LYS A 807 9.32 -20.82 -26.80
C LYS A 807 10.72 -20.22 -26.62
N LYS A 808 10.82 -18.91 -26.44
CA LYS A 808 12.10 -18.21 -26.21
C LYS A 808 12.81 -18.69 -24.93
N THR A 809 12.04 -18.84 -23.84
CA THR A 809 12.53 -19.37 -22.56
C THR A 809 12.97 -20.83 -22.70
N ALA A 810 12.21 -21.65 -23.44
CA ALA A 810 12.56 -23.04 -23.68
C ALA A 810 13.82 -23.20 -24.55
N ASP A 811 13.95 -22.40 -25.61
CA ASP A 811 15.13 -22.37 -26.46
C ASP A 811 16.38 -21.93 -25.67
N TRP A 812 16.23 -20.91 -24.81
CA TRP A 812 17.30 -20.44 -23.92
C TRP A 812 17.77 -21.52 -22.93
N LEU A 813 16.86 -22.23 -22.26
CA LEU A 813 17.21 -23.32 -21.34
C LEU A 813 17.93 -24.48 -22.07
N ARG A 814 17.48 -24.80 -23.29
CA ARG A 814 18.17 -25.78 -24.15
C ARG A 814 19.59 -25.36 -24.46
N ASP A 815 19.78 -24.11 -24.87
CA ASP A 815 21.09 -23.63 -25.29
C ASP A 815 22.04 -23.54 -24.09
N LYS A 816 21.53 -23.15 -22.91
CA LYS A 816 22.25 -23.24 -21.63
C LYS A 816 22.67 -24.66 -21.26
N LEU A 817 21.77 -25.63 -21.39
CA LEU A 817 22.08 -27.03 -21.07
C LEU A 817 23.16 -27.59 -22.01
N LYS A 818 23.11 -27.21 -23.30
CA LYS A 818 24.15 -27.56 -24.28
C LYS A 818 25.49 -26.89 -23.95
N ALA A 819 25.48 -25.61 -23.59
CA ALA A 819 26.69 -24.90 -23.16
C ALA A 819 27.30 -25.52 -21.90
N ALA A 820 26.49 -25.85 -20.89
CA ALA A 820 26.93 -26.51 -19.67
C ALA A 820 27.58 -27.88 -19.96
N ARG A 821 27.03 -28.65 -20.90
CA ARG A 821 27.63 -29.89 -21.38
C ARG A 821 28.98 -29.65 -22.07
N GLN A 822 29.07 -28.68 -22.97
CA GLN A 822 30.33 -28.36 -23.65
C GLN A 822 31.41 -27.94 -22.65
N GLU A 823 31.07 -27.14 -21.65
CA GLU A 823 31.96 -26.77 -20.55
C GLU A 823 32.43 -28.01 -19.76
N ALA A 824 31.51 -28.90 -19.37
CA ALA A 824 31.85 -30.12 -18.64
C ALA A 824 32.76 -31.06 -19.45
N VAL A 825 32.48 -31.25 -20.75
CA VAL A 825 33.29 -32.09 -21.65
C VAL A 825 34.67 -31.50 -21.89
N SER A 826 34.76 -30.18 -22.08
CA SER A 826 36.05 -29.49 -22.25
C SER A 826 36.91 -29.54 -20.98
N SER A 827 36.30 -29.38 -19.80
CA SER A 827 36.97 -29.50 -18.50
C SER A 827 37.52 -30.90 -18.23
N LYS A 828 36.86 -31.94 -18.76
CA LYS A 828 37.30 -33.34 -18.69
C LYS A 828 38.49 -33.63 -19.61
N ARG A 829 38.67 -32.89 -20.71
CA ARG A 829 39.81 -33.03 -21.63
C ARG A 829 41.07 -32.26 -21.18
N ALA A 830 40.90 -31.28 -20.29
CA ALA A 830 42.00 -30.47 -19.75
C ALA A 830 42.63 -31.02 -18.45
N ARG A 831 41.99 -32.02 -17.83
CA ARG A 831 42.54 -32.86 -16.76
C ARG A 831 42.98 -34.18 -17.34
#